data_AF-G2XK27-F1
#
_entry.id   AF-G2XK27-F1
#
_cell.length_a   1.000
_cell.length_b   1.000
_cell.length_c   1.000
_cell.angle_alpha   90.00
_cell.angle_beta   90.00
_cell.angle_gamma   90.00
#
_symmetry.space_group_name_H-M   'P 1'
#
loop_
_entity.id
_entity.type
_entity.pdbx_description
1 polymer ?
#
loop_
_entity_poly.entity_id
_entity_poly.type
_entity_poly.pdbx_seq_one_letter_code
_entity_poly.pdbx_strand_id
1 'polypeptide(L)'
;MSDPNERPPPLPMRPSAYQPSLSIPQGSGPQSPPLPPRPAGYAAPWPTSQQFFPPSVPQYVPSQAHVPSSWPTFRQASQAGSTATACPPALPARPWAPPPPLHHTTVSTNVPHAAPAPSPQYPNAVLYGANVNAAAFQPPAGLNMPNPASLSARIKTGLQDFEHMFASLAVGQASPMVSPPVAASNSFPPSKEQSAPSLGSDSPSKPLNRFPTVGVTACVADPTTFSSTWYTHDDAPNFPVCSRCFEDHIRNSPFEPDFKPRVLDRGWPSGCKFSKPRVKDELFKRAVAGGSLSLLVDFMKLRPTIPDCRGVTGALGSEGIRWFRLKDQAIPEMVVCQACYEDHVNARLWADKFAPSTTQPPDAQWACDMAVEHIQHEYRYRADMDDYPNFVHEVKRRLYMPACEKKLVVLALHTWYAPVNGPRQVLVCETCYYDKIVHTGEEGRWRRVGNMPAGYGSQVHCALGHFNVRIAWGRSEDCQDYSIFWHALHEIHRQPKCDPSGMRGANWYTLSSRPANFEICGACFAGIAEPAGLSSHFVRRTDVPSNKTLVCDFSTGSPRFLAYISKALEAYYLRDISPLETFVHDYANMPVCRRDEDFENGVWYGWEDCTICPSCHHEFVRGTALASKMPLQGVVRKGHTMCEMYSPRMRRLYAEACAQSPPKAADLLAISAQRRAIYIKTMMVCRRMLIQQQIQALQAQTLGIQGSFYTNMGHMQSITTPSPWEYSMAGVGYGFANQNELTGAIYNKQSSEMSLNAMGSAANVGLLEQQWRAVE
;
A
#
# COMPACT_ATOMS: atom_id res chain seq x y z
N MET A 1 -8.51 40.21 -6.60
CA MET A 1 -7.77 39.78 -7.79
C MET A 1 -6.39 39.32 -7.36
N SER A 2 -6.19 38.00 -7.29
CA SER A 2 -4.94 37.22 -7.36
C SER A 2 -5.29 35.80 -6.87
N ASP A 3 -5.26 34.85 -7.81
CA ASP A 3 -5.38 33.39 -7.80
C ASP A 3 -5.61 32.59 -6.48
N PRO A 4 -6.65 31.74 -6.43
CA PRO A 4 -6.75 30.60 -5.51
C PRO A 4 -6.89 29.29 -6.31
N ASN A 5 -5.80 28.76 -6.87
CA ASN A 5 -5.83 27.44 -7.52
C ASN A 5 -4.45 26.76 -7.53
N GLU A 6 -3.96 26.33 -6.36
CA GLU A 6 -2.93 25.29 -6.28
C GLU A 6 -3.50 24.07 -5.57
N ARG A 7 -3.78 23.02 -6.35
CA ARG A 7 -3.75 21.66 -5.83
C ARG A 7 -2.32 21.39 -5.32
N PRO A 8 -2.13 20.66 -4.22
CA PRO A 8 -0.80 20.26 -3.81
C PRO A 8 -0.14 19.45 -4.94
N PRO A 9 1.11 19.76 -5.31
CA PRO A 9 1.86 18.94 -6.25
C PRO A 9 2.06 17.52 -5.70
N PRO A 10 2.34 16.51 -6.55
CA PRO A 10 2.88 15.25 -6.06
C PRO A 10 4.11 15.55 -5.20
N LEU A 11 4.17 14.93 -4.02
CA LEU A 11 5.25 15.08 -3.05
C LEU A 11 6.61 15.14 -3.76
N PRO A 12 7.43 16.18 -3.58
CA PRO A 12 8.83 16.08 -3.92
C PRO A 12 9.43 15.00 -3.01
N MET A 13 9.96 13.96 -3.64
CA MET A 13 11.02 13.19 -3.01
C MET A 13 12.05 14.17 -2.46
N ARG A 14 12.52 13.92 -1.24
CA ARG A 14 13.62 14.63 -0.59
C ARG A 14 14.72 14.90 -1.63
N PRO A 15 15.20 16.15 -1.81
CA PRO A 15 16.21 16.44 -2.82
C PRO A 15 17.42 15.52 -2.65
N SER A 16 17.77 14.82 -3.73
CA SER A 16 19.07 14.17 -3.88
C SER A 16 20.14 15.25 -3.78
N ALA A 17 20.97 15.22 -2.74
CA ALA A 17 22.11 16.10 -2.64
C ALA A 17 23.12 15.74 -3.74
N TYR A 18 23.36 16.73 -4.62
CA TYR A 18 24.59 17.00 -5.37
C TYR A 18 25.48 15.83 -5.80
N GLN A 19 25.52 15.59 -7.12
CA GLN A 19 26.69 15.02 -7.79
C GLN A 19 27.90 15.95 -7.61
N PRO A 20 29.12 15.45 -7.37
CA PRO A 20 30.31 16.28 -7.31
C PRO A 20 30.71 16.70 -8.74
N SER A 21 30.56 17.98 -9.06
CA SER A 21 31.15 18.59 -10.26
C SER A 21 32.63 18.90 -10.00
N LEU A 22 33.49 18.38 -10.88
CA LEU A 22 34.91 18.66 -10.97
C LEU A 22 35.19 20.17 -11.11
N SER A 23 36.14 20.65 -10.31
CA SER A 23 36.56 22.04 -10.18
C SER A 23 37.41 22.52 -11.37
N ILE A 24 37.10 23.70 -11.92
CA ILE A 24 38.06 24.63 -12.57
C ILE A 24 37.64 26.07 -12.18
N PRO A 25 38.58 26.97 -11.80
CA PRO A 25 38.26 28.28 -11.19
C PRO A 25 38.19 29.42 -12.22
N GLN A 26 37.37 30.45 -11.94
CA GLN A 26 37.70 31.90 -12.01
C GLN A 26 36.44 32.81 -11.97
N GLY A 27 36.56 33.98 -11.31
CA GLY A 27 35.83 35.21 -11.70
C GLY A 27 34.89 35.84 -10.66
N SER A 28 35.32 36.97 -10.10
CA SER A 28 34.61 37.88 -9.18
C SER A 28 33.57 38.80 -9.86
N GLY A 29 32.41 39.02 -9.23
CA GLY A 29 31.42 40.06 -9.60
C GLY A 29 30.21 40.14 -8.63
N PRO A 30 29.51 41.30 -8.49
CA PRO A 30 29.10 41.86 -7.19
C PRO A 30 27.68 41.56 -6.69
N GLN A 31 27.50 41.76 -5.37
CA GLN A 31 26.30 41.56 -4.55
C GLN A 31 25.12 42.50 -4.89
N SER A 32 23.89 41.99 -4.77
CA SER A 32 22.64 42.77 -4.78
C SER A 32 22.05 42.92 -3.36
N PRO A 33 21.38 44.04 -3.03
CA PRO A 33 20.91 44.36 -1.67
C PRO A 33 19.57 43.69 -1.30
N PRO A 34 19.22 43.61 0.01
CA PRO A 34 18.03 42.89 0.49
C PRO A 34 16.75 43.73 0.40
N LEU A 35 15.61 43.06 0.19
CA LEU A 35 14.27 43.65 0.22
C LEU A 35 13.68 43.71 1.66
N PRO A 36 12.83 44.71 1.97
CA PRO A 36 12.31 44.98 3.32
C PRO A 36 11.09 44.11 3.70
N PRO A 37 10.74 44.02 5.00
CA PRO A 37 9.64 43.18 5.49
C PRO A 37 8.29 43.91 5.42
N ARG A 38 7.18 43.16 5.27
CA ARG A 38 5.82 43.67 5.45
C ARG A 38 4.87 42.58 6.01
N PRO A 39 3.71 42.95 6.59
CA PRO A 39 3.40 42.71 8.00
C PRO A 39 2.23 41.73 8.22
N ALA A 40 2.04 41.38 9.49
CA ALA A 40 0.96 40.53 10.01
C ALA A 40 -0.45 40.94 9.54
N GLY A 41 -1.26 39.94 9.19
CA GLY A 41 -2.68 40.05 8.85
C GLY A 41 -3.46 38.91 9.50
N TYR A 42 -4.57 39.27 10.11
CA TYR A 42 -5.37 38.51 11.07
C TYR A 42 -6.11 37.28 10.50
N ALA A 43 -6.34 36.31 11.37
CA ALA A 43 -7.05 35.06 11.15
C ALA A 43 -8.59 35.21 11.14
N ALA A 44 -9.27 34.25 10.50
CA ALA A 44 -10.64 33.84 10.82
C ALA A 44 -10.85 32.33 10.49
N PRO A 45 -11.78 31.63 11.16
CA PRO A 45 -11.64 30.21 11.53
C PRO A 45 -12.44 29.21 10.66
N TRP A 46 -11.99 27.95 10.62
CA TRP A 46 -12.75 26.80 10.12
C TRP A 46 -13.44 26.04 11.28
N PRO A 47 -14.61 25.41 11.04
CA PRO A 47 -15.45 24.87 12.10
C PRO A 47 -14.99 23.51 12.60
N THR A 48 -14.69 23.46 13.89
CA THR A 48 -14.38 22.29 14.70
C THR A 48 -15.66 21.49 15.00
N SER A 49 -15.69 20.19 14.69
CA SER A 49 -16.66 19.29 15.33
C SER A 49 -16.20 19.00 16.76
N GLN A 50 -17.05 19.39 17.69
CA GLN A 50 -16.88 19.41 19.14
C GLN A 50 -16.52 18.03 19.73
N GLN A 51 -15.56 18.01 20.65
CA GLN A 51 -15.53 17.05 21.76
C GLN A 51 -15.59 17.84 23.07
N PHE A 52 -16.47 17.37 23.96
CA PHE A 52 -16.75 17.95 25.27
C PHE A 52 -15.54 17.80 26.23
N PHE A 53 -15.33 18.83 27.03
CA PHE A 53 -14.37 19.01 28.15
C PHE A 53 -15.19 19.38 29.42
N PRO A 54 -14.64 19.54 30.65
CA PRO A 54 -13.37 19.11 31.29
C PRO A 54 -13.64 18.51 32.73
N PRO A 55 -12.77 18.53 33.78
CA PRO A 55 -11.99 19.67 34.33
C PRO A 55 -10.48 19.43 34.61
N SER A 56 -9.71 20.50 34.42
CA SER A 56 -8.63 21.06 35.27
C SER A 56 -7.63 20.14 35.99
N VAL A 57 -6.34 20.23 35.63
CA VAL A 57 -5.21 19.77 36.47
C VAL A 57 -4.21 20.92 36.66
N PRO A 58 -3.67 21.15 37.88
CA PRO A 58 -2.73 22.24 38.17
C PRO A 58 -1.34 22.01 37.59
N GLN A 59 -0.62 23.10 37.33
CA GLN A 59 0.81 23.10 37.03
C GLN A 59 1.59 22.52 38.23
N TYR A 60 2.30 21.41 38.00
CA TYR A 60 3.27 20.88 38.95
C TYR A 60 4.68 21.18 38.46
N VAL A 61 5.46 21.86 39.31
CA VAL A 61 6.88 22.18 39.13
C VAL A 61 7.70 20.96 39.54
N PRO A 62 8.70 20.48 38.77
CA PRO A 62 9.51 19.36 39.19
C PRO A 62 10.51 19.80 40.26
N SER A 63 10.40 19.20 41.44
CA SER A 63 11.40 19.32 42.52
C SER A 63 12.59 18.41 42.22
N GLN A 64 13.79 18.98 42.31
CA GLN A 64 15.05 18.25 42.21
C GLN A 64 15.18 17.23 43.34
N ALA A 65 15.62 16.01 43.02
CA ALA A 65 16.04 15.04 44.02
C ALA A 65 17.42 14.48 43.66
N HIS A 66 18.28 14.54 44.68
CA HIS A 66 19.70 14.27 44.70
C HIS A 66 20.09 12.85 44.29
N VAL A 67 21.22 12.77 43.59
CA VAL A 67 22.05 11.59 43.39
C VAL A 67 22.81 11.28 44.68
N PRO A 68 22.89 10.01 45.11
CA PRO A 68 24.11 9.52 45.73
C PRO A 68 24.74 8.42 44.88
N SER A 69 25.98 8.70 44.50
CA SER A 69 26.98 7.79 43.96
C SER A 69 27.33 6.68 44.96
N SER A 70 27.30 5.43 44.54
CA SER A 70 28.32 4.43 44.88
C SER A 70 28.05 3.13 44.10
N TRP A 71 28.99 2.78 43.22
CA TRP A 71 29.07 1.46 42.60
C TRP A 71 30.03 0.59 43.41
N PRO A 72 29.66 -0.65 43.78
CA PRO A 72 30.62 -1.69 44.02
C PRO A 72 30.75 -2.60 42.79
N THR A 73 32.00 -2.75 42.35
CA THR A 73 32.48 -3.71 41.35
C THR A 73 32.19 -5.15 41.77
N PHE A 74 31.50 -5.95 40.95
CA PHE A 74 31.52 -7.42 41.00
C PHE A 74 31.39 -7.97 39.55
N ARG A 75 32.49 -8.49 39.00
CA ARG A 75 32.83 -9.92 38.81
C ARG A 75 31.89 -10.71 37.90
N GLN A 76 32.51 -11.22 36.83
CA GLN A 76 32.00 -12.20 35.87
C GLN A 76 31.25 -13.36 36.53
N ALA A 77 30.06 -13.66 36.01
CA ALA A 77 29.40 -14.95 36.18
C ALA A 77 28.79 -15.40 34.84
N SER A 78 29.40 -16.45 34.32
CA SER A 78 28.88 -17.57 33.51
C SER A 78 27.50 -17.48 32.85
N GLN A 79 27.52 -17.80 31.56
CA GLN A 79 26.43 -18.20 30.67
C GLN A 79 25.37 -19.09 31.35
N ALA A 80 24.11 -18.68 31.25
CA ALA A 80 22.95 -19.56 31.39
C ALA A 80 22.03 -19.34 30.18
N GLY A 81 21.75 -20.42 29.46
CA GLY A 81 21.03 -20.41 28.18
C GLY A 81 19.59 -19.95 28.31
N SER A 82 19.17 -19.09 27.37
CA SER A 82 17.76 -18.82 27.12
C SER A 82 17.16 -19.97 26.33
N THR A 83 16.16 -20.64 26.90
CA THR A 83 15.30 -21.58 26.19
C THR A 83 14.46 -20.81 25.16
N ALA A 84 14.72 -21.04 23.88
CA ALA A 84 13.86 -20.58 22.80
C ALA A 84 12.50 -21.32 22.90
N THR A 85 11.42 -20.57 23.09
CA THR A 85 10.07 -21.11 23.14
C THR A 85 9.63 -21.51 21.73
N ALA A 86 9.38 -22.80 21.52
CA ALA A 86 9.00 -23.36 20.24
C ALA A 86 7.66 -22.79 19.71
N CYS A 87 7.63 -22.53 18.40
CA CYS A 87 6.41 -22.33 17.64
C CYS A 87 5.48 -23.56 17.77
N PRO A 88 4.18 -23.42 17.49
CA PRO A 88 3.30 -24.58 17.32
C PRO A 88 3.92 -25.48 16.26
N PRO A 89 4.00 -26.79 16.49
CA PRO A 89 4.65 -27.67 15.53
C PRO A 89 3.90 -27.59 14.20
N ALA A 90 4.65 -27.36 13.11
CA ALA A 90 4.22 -27.82 11.81
C ALA A 90 3.91 -29.31 11.95
N LEU A 91 2.74 -29.75 11.46
CA LEU A 91 2.39 -31.16 11.43
C LEU A 91 3.56 -31.96 10.80
N PRO A 92 3.92 -33.14 11.35
CA PRO A 92 5.11 -33.85 10.93
C PRO A 92 5.05 -34.15 9.43
N ALA A 93 6.08 -33.71 8.72
CA ALA A 93 6.32 -34.11 7.34
C ALA A 93 6.36 -35.65 7.28
N ARG A 94 5.55 -36.24 6.41
CA ARG A 94 5.63 -37.67 6.09
C ARG A 94 7.08 -38.01 5.68
N PRO A 95 7.69 -39.09 6.20
CA PRO A 95 8.96 -39.59 5.68
C PRO A 95 8.80 -39.92 4.19
N TRP A 96 9.62 -39.28 3.35
CA TRP A 96 9.72 -39.60 1.94
C TRP A 96 10.47 -40.93 1.82
N ALA A 97 9.77 -41.98 1.39
CA ALA A 97 10.41 -43.23 0.95
C ALA A 97 11.08 -43.00 -0.41
N PRO A 98 12.33 -43.47 -0.62
CA PRO A 98 12.98 -43.36 -1.93
C PRO A 98 12.24 -44.22 -2.97
N PRO A 99 12.10 -43.77 -4.22
CA PRO A 99 11.51 -44.57 -5.29
C PRO A 99 12.43 -45.76 -5.66
N PRO A 100 11.86 -46.89 -6.13
CA PRO A 100 12.63 -48.08 -6.48
C PRO A 100 13.47 -47.85 -7.76
N PRO A 101 14.60 -48.58 -7.92
CA PRO A 101 15.47 -48.44 -9.08
C PRO A 101 14.79 -49.03 -10.33
N LEU A 102 14.66 -48.21 -11.38
CA LEU A 102 14.22 -48.68 -12.69
C LEU A 102 15.40 -49.26 -13.48
N HIS A 103 15.18 -50.50 -13.93
CA HIS A 103 16.09 -51.31 -14.73
C HIS A 103 16.51 -50.63 -16.03
N HIS A 104 17.82 -50.68 -16.29
CA HIS A 104 18.40 -50.46 -17.61
C HIS A 104 17.95 -51.55 -18.59
N THR A 105 17.50 -51.15 -19.78
CA THR A 105 17.54 -52.02 -20.96
C THR A 105 18.28 -51.29 -22.07
N THR A 106 19.40 -51.89 -22.46
CA THR A 106 20.34 -51.50 -23.50
C THR A 106 19.80 -51.84 -24.88
N VAL A 107 19.91 -50.92 -25.86
CA VAL A 107 20.14 -51.30 -27.26
C VAL A 107 21.11 -50.31 -27.94
N SER A 108 22.26 -50.91 -28.28
CA SER A 108 23.35 -50.61 -29.21
C SER A 108 23.37 -49.35 -30.10
N THR A 109 24.58 -48.79 -30.11
CA THR A 109 25.21 -47.85 -31.04
C THR A 109 25.41 -48.37 -32.47
N ASN A 110 25.46 -47.46 -33.44
CA ASN A 110 26.46 -47.47 -34.51
C ASN A 110 26.75 -46.04 -35.04
N VAL A 111 28.04 -45.71 -35.06
CA VAL A 111 28.68 -44.51 -35.63
C VAL A 111 29.59 -45.00 -36.76
N PRO A 112 29.82 -44.21 -37.83
CA PRO A 112 31.20 -43.73 -38.11
C PRO A 112 31.20 -42.24 -38.56
N HIS A 113 31.87 -41.32 -37.85
CA HIS A 113 33.27 -40.88 -37.97
C HIS A 113 33.64 -40.03 -39.20
N ALA A 114 34.05 -38.77 -38.93
CA ALA A 114 35.28 -38.06 -39.38
C ALA A 114 34.94 -36.57 -39.65
N ALA A 115 35.35 -35.60 -38.82
CA ALA A 115 36.66 -34.93 -38.68
C ALA A 115 36.58 -33.45 -39.20
N PRO A 116 37.30 -32.47 -38.62
CA PRO A 116 36.92 -31.05 -38.66
C PRO A 116 37.89 -30.13 -39.42
N ALA A 117 37.40 -29.00 -39.94
CA ALA A 117 38.12 -27.74 -40.26
C ALA A 117 37.19 -26.75 -41.03
N PRO A 118 37.52 -25.46 -41.26
CA PRO A 118 38.19 -24.46 -40.41
C PRO A 118 37.48 -23.06 -40.46
N SER A 119 38.00 -22.11 -39.68
CA SER A 119 37.63 -20.69 -39.61
C SER A 119 37.80 -19.91 -40.93
N PRO A 120 36.97 -18.90 -41.26
CA PRO A 120 37.16 -18.09 -42.45
C PRO A 120 37.97 -16.80 -42.19
N GLN A 121 38.92 -16.58 -43.09
CA GLN A 121 39.74 -15.37 -43.26
C GLN A 121 39.00 -14.31 -44.10
N TYR A 122 39.33 -13.03 -43.85
CA TYR A 122 39.00 -11.88 -44.70
C TYR A 122 39.79 -11.88 -46.02
N PRO A 123 39.25 -11.28 -47.10
CA PRO A 123 40.08 -10.70 -48.15
C PRO A 123 39.81 -9.22 -48.43
N ASN A 124 40.89 -8.54 -48.82
CA ASN A 124 41.00 -7.15 -49.25
C ASN A 124 40.52 -6.93 -50.71
N ALA A 125 40.30 -5.65 -51.00
CA ALA A 125 39.76 -5.03 -52.22
C ALA A 125 40.58 -5.17 -53.52
N VAL A 126 39.90 -5.14 -54.67
CA VAL A 126 40.38 -4.58 -55.96
C VAL A 126 39.21 -3.95 -56.74
N LEU A 127 39.47 -2.79 -57.34
CA LEU A 127 38.62 -1.91 -58.18
C LEU A 127 38.28 -2.50 -59.56
N TYR A 128 37.07 -2.23 -60.07
CA TYR A 128 36.77 -1.68 -61.42
C TYR A 128 35.29 -1.26 -61.46
N GLY A 129 34.99 -0.08 -62.02
CA GLY A 129 33.68 0.57 -61.94
C GLY A 129 32.76 0.40 -63.16
N ALA A 130 31.47 0.69 -62.97
CA ALA A 130 30.57 1.39 -63.90
C ALA A 130 29.18 1.61 -63.23
N ASN A 131 28.61 2.80 -63.45
CA ASN A 131 27.22 3.25 -63.17
C ASN A 131 26.15 2.25 -63.68
N VAL A 132 24.88 2.16 -63.23
CA VAL A 132 23.87 3.18 -62.88
C VAL A 132 22.64 2.50 -62.21
N ASN A 133 21.85 3.32 -61.51
CA ASN A 133 20.39 3.26 -61.28
C ASN A 133 19.81 2.77 -59.93
N ALA A 134 18.92 3.64 -59.45
CA ALA A 134 18.18 3.63 -58.22
C ALA A 134 17.17 2.48 -58.12
N ALA A 135 17.12 1.84 -56.95
CA ALA A 135 15.98 1.08 -56.49
C ALA A 135 15.77 1.33 -54.99
N ALA A 136 14.51 1.62 -54.64
CA ALA A 136 14.05 2.03 -53.33
C ALA A 136 14.41 1.03 -52.22
N PHE A 137 14.96 1.53 -51.11
CA PHE A 137 15.09 0.77 -49.87
C PHE A 137 13.70 0.63 -49.21
N GLN A 138 13.16 -0.58 -49.19
CA GLN A 138 12.11 -0.97 -48.24
C GLN A 138 12.78 -1.34 -46.90
N PRO A 139 12.28 -0.87 -45.75
CA PRO A 139 12.78 -1.31 -44.45
C PRO A 139 12.31 -2.73 -44.11
N PRO A 140 13.08 -3.49 -43.29
CA PRO A 140 12.80 -4.89 -43.00
C PRO A 140 11.58 -5.06 -42.07
N ALA A 141 10.77 -6.07 -42.38
CA ALA A 141 9.62 -6.50 -41.59
C ALA A 141 10.07 -7.03 -40.22
N GLY A 142 9.70 -6.35 -39.14
CA GLY A 142 10.09 -6.81 -37.79
C GLY A 142 9.75 -5.91 -36.60
N LEU A 143 8.77 -5.01 -36.69
CA LEU A 143 8.21 -4.31 -35.53
C LEU A 143 6.69 -4.17 -35.71
N ASN A 144 5.92 -5.06 -35.11
CA ASN A 144 4.46 -4.93 -35.02
C ASN A 144 4.13 -3.82 -34.01
N MET A 145 4.13 -2.57 -34.46
CA MET A 145 3.46 -1.47 -33.78
C MET A 145 1.94 -1.68 -33.92
N PRO A 146 1.13 -1.51 -32.85
CA PRO A 146 -0.32 -1.52 -33.00
C PRO A 146 -0.74 -0.40 -33.96
N ASN A 147 -1.53 -0.75 -34.97
CA ASN A 147 -2.03 0.19 -35.97
C ASN A 147 -2.70 1.42 -35.28
N PRO A 148 -2.21 2.66 -35.49
CA PRO A 148 -2.77 3.86 -34.85
C PRO A 148 -4.26 4.09 -35.20
N ALA A 149 -4.75 3.53 -36.31
CA ALA A 149 -6.18 3.53 -36.64
C ALA A 149 -7.02 2.69 -35.64
N SER A 150 -6.46 1.63 -35.05
CA SER A 150 -7.14 0.77 -34.07
C SER A 150 -7.23 1.40 -32.67
N LEU A 151 -6.24 2.21 -32.29
CA LEU A 151 -6.25 2.98 -31.03
C LEU A 151 -7.18 4.20 -31.14
N SER A 152 -7.10 4.92 -32.28
CA SER A 152 -8.04 6.00 -32.61
C SER A 152 -9.48 5.50 -32.72
N ALA A 153 -9.71 4.30 -33.26
CA ALA A 153 -11.03 3.67 -33.29
C ALA A 153 -11.56 3.33 -31.89
N ARG A 154 -10.74 2.73 -31.01
CA ARG A 154 -11.13 2.44 -29.62
C ARG A 154 -11.46 3.69 -28.80
N ILE A 155 -10.74 4.79 -29.05
CA ILE A 155 -10.96 6.08 -28.40
C ILE A 155 -12.21 6.78 -28.96
N LYS A 156 -12.47 6.68 -30.27
CA LYS A 156 -13.71 7.16 -30.90
C LYS A 156 -14.94 6.42 -30.38
N THR A 157 -14.87 5.09 -30.19
CA THR A 157 -15.95 4.34 -29.52
C THR A 157 -16.17 4.83 -28.09
N GLY A 158 -15.12 5.11 -27.31
CA GLY A 158 -15.28 5.65 -25.95
C GLY A 158 -15.92 7.04 -25.88
N LEU A 159 -15.68 7.91 -26.88
CA LEU A 159 -16.35 9.21 -27.02
C LEU A 159 -17.80 9.07 -27.47
N GLN A 160 -18.08 8.14 -28.40
CA GLN A 160 -19.44 7.83 -28.84
C GLN A 160 -20.27 7.22 -27.71
N ASP A 161 -19.71 6.32 -26.91
CA ASP A 161 -20.34 5.77 -25.70
C ASP A 161 -20.68 6.88 -24.70
N PHE A 162 -19.82 7.89 -24.57
CA PHE A 162 -20.04 9.05 -23.69
C PHE A 162 -21.08 10.05 -24.25
N GLU A 163 -21.17 10.22 -25.57
CA GLU A 163 -22.22 11.00 -26.23
C GLU A 163 -23.58 10.30 -26.15
N HIS A 164 -23.62 8.98 -26.31
CA HIS A 164 -24.81 8.15 -26.09
C HIS A 164 -25.27 8.17 -24.61
N MET A 165 -24.33 8.20 -23.66
CA MET A 165 -24.59 8.41 -22.23
C MET A 165 -25.27 9.77 -21.99
N PHE A 166 -24.75 10.85 -22.58
CA PHE A 166 -25.31 12.20 -22.42
C PHE A 166 -26.70 12.34 -23.07
N ALA A 167 -26.89 11.75 -24.26
CA ALA A 167 -28.17 11.75 -24.96
C ALA A 167 -29.26 10.94 -24.24
N SER A 168 -28.90 9.80 -23.64
CA SER A 168 -29.84 8.94 -22.89
C SER A 168 -30.35 9.61 -21.60
N LEU A 169 -29.52 10.44 -20.96
CA LEU A 169 -29.88 11.20 -19.76
C LEU A 169 -30.77 12.42 -20.05
N ALA A 170 -30.71 12.97 -21.27
CA ALA A 170 -31.54 14.10 -21.69
C ALA A 170 -32.99 13.72 -22.07
N VAL A 171 -33.24 12.44 -22.39
CA VAL A 171 -34.55 11.95 -22.86
C VAL A 171 -35.44 11.40 -21.73
N GLY A 172 -34.93 11.31 -20.50
CA GLY A 172 -35.68 10.76 -19.34
C GLY A 172 -36.76 11.67 -18.73
N GLN A 173 -37.05 12.85 -19.29
CA GLN A 173 -38.10 13.73 -18.77
C GLN A 173 -39.40 13.59 -19.57
N ALA A 174 -40.41 13.07 -18.85
CA ALA A 174 -41.84 13.06 -19.15
C ALA A 174 -42.39 12.03 -20.15
N SER A 175 -43.18 11.09 -19.64
CA SER A 175 -44.36 10.54 -20.34
C SER A 175 -45.46 10.15 -19.34
N PRO A 176 -46.76 10.34 -19.66
CA PRO A 176 -47.87 10.12 -18.75
C PRO A 176 -48.31 8.65 -18.69
N MET A 177 -48.84 8.24 -17.53
CA MET A 177 -49.35 6.92 -17.22
C MET A 177 -50.51 6.50 -18.14
N VAL A 178 -50.45 5.29 -18.69
CA VAL A 178 -51.62 4.50 -19.10
C VAL A 178 -51.43 3.08 -18.58
N SER A 179 -52.32 2.65 -17.68
CA SER A 179 -52.34 1.31 -17.08
C SER A 179 -53.06 0.30 -17.98
N PRO A 180 -52.60 -0.96 -18.00
CA PRO A 180 -53.48 -2.12 -18.17
C PRO A 180 -53.30 -3.18 -17.07
N PRO A 181 -54.22 -4.17 -16.97
CA PRO A 181 -54.61 -4.76 -15.70
C PRO A 181 -53.80 -5.98 -15.23
N VAL A 182 -53.96 -6.21 -13.94
CA VAL A 182 -53.60 -7.34 -13.07
C VAL A 182 -53.63 -8.71 -13.77
N ALA A 183 -52.53 -9.46 -13.63
CA ALA A 183 -52.49 -10.91 -13.75
C ALA A 183 -51.80 -11.51 -12.51
N ALA A 184 -52.41 -12.55 -11.97
CA ALA A 184 -52.20 -13.08 -10.64
C ALA A 184 -51.04 -14.09 -10.54
N SER A 185 -50.52 -14.18 -9.30
CA SER A 185 -50.04 -15.41 -8.63
C SER A 185 -48.80 -16.13 -9.17
N ASN A 186 -47.76 -16.20 -8.33
CA ASN A 186 -47.39 -17.45 -7.68
C ASN A 186 -46.45 -17.20 -6.48
N SER A 187 -47.03 -17.34 -5.30
CA SER A 187 -46.40 -17.42 -3.99
C SER A 187 -45.68 -18.75 -3.80
N PHE A 188 -44.41 -18.73 -3.38
CA PHE A 188 -43.77 -19.86 -2.70
C PHE A 188 -43.77 -19.61 -1.18
N PRO A 189 -44.08 -20.63 -0.35
CA PRO A 189 -44.41 -20.45 1.06
C PRO A 189 -43.19 -20.28 1.98
N PRO A 190 -43.36 -19.64 3.16
CA PRO A 190 -42.32 -19.51 4.18
C PRO A 190 -42.16 -20.83 4.97
N SER A 191 -40.92 -21.26 5.14
CA SER A 191 -40.54 -22.40 5.97
C SER A 191 -40.75 -22.07 7.45
N LYS A 192 -41.59 -22.88 8.10
CA LYS A 192 -41.91 -22.82 9.54
C LYS A 192 -40.71 -23.16 10.41
N GLU A 193 -40.49 -22.32 11.41
CA GLU A 193 -39.81 -22.69 12.65
C GLU A 193 -40.55 -23.87 13.31
N GLN A 194 -39.81 -24.92 13.66
CA GLN A 194 -40.28 -25.99 14.52
C GLN A 194 -39.40 -26.05 15.76
N SER A 195 -40.02 -25.70 16.87
CA SER A 195 -39.59 -25.92 18.25
C SER A 195 -39.56 -27.42 18.54
N ALA A 196 -38.55 -27.87 19.28
CA ALA A 196 -38.49 -29.19 19.90
C ALA A 196 -38.34 -29.05 21.43
N PRO A 197 -38.79 -30.04 22.23
CA PRO A 197 -39.25 -29.85 23.61
C PRO A 197 -38.16 -30.04 24.67
N SER A 198 -38.37 -29.42 25.84
CA SER A 198 -37.57 -29.60 27.05
C SER A 198 -38.01 -30.82 27.86
N LEU A 199 -37.05 -31.49 28.50
CA LEU A 199 -37.14 -32.10 29.85
C LEU A 199 -35.80 -32.74 30.23
N GLY A 200 -35.32 -32.47 31.45
CA GLY A 200 -34.23 -33.23 32.08
C GLY A 200 -33.24 -32.39 32.89
N SER A 201 -33.59 -32.08 34.13
CA SER A 201 -32.72 -31.54 35.17
C SER A 201 -31.71 -32.59 35.63
N ASP A 202 -30.43 -32.25 35.68
CA ASP A 202 -29.52 -32.66 36.76
C ASP A 202 -28.35 -31.68 36.87
N SER A 203 -28.13 -31.18 38.08
CA SER A 203 -27.13 -30.17 38.44
C SER A 203 -25.94 -30.86 39.09
N PRO A 204 -24.70 -30.54 38.68
CA PRO A 204 -23.70 -30.24 39.70
C PRO A 204 -22.80 -29.05 39.32
N SER A 205 -22.58 -28.20 40.33
CA SER A 205 -21.42 -27.31 40.50
C SER A 205 -21.32 -26.10 39.57
N LYS A 206 -21.59 -24.91 40.13
CA LYS A 206 -21.28 -23.60 39.55
C LYS A 206 -19.84 -23.57 38.99
N PRO A 207 -19.64 -23.39 37.67
CA PRO A 207 -18.37 -22.89 37.18
C PRO A 207 -18.30 -21.41 37.52
N LEU A 208 -17.20 -20.99 38.15
CA LEU A 208 -16.75 -19.60 38.08
C LEU A 208 -16.84 -19.17 36.60
N ASN A 209 -17.44 -18.01 36.36
CA ASN A 209 -17.70 -17.38 35.07
C ASN A 209 -16.40 -17.30 34.23
N ARG A 210 -16.01 -18.41 33.60
CA ARG A 210 -14.81 -18.50 32.77
C ARG A 210 -15.29 -18.25 31.36
N PHE A 211 -15.28 -16.98 30.97
CA PHE A 211 -15.44 -16.59 29.57
C PHE A 211 -14.46 -17.42 28.72
N PRO A 212 -14.87 -17.95 27.54
CA PRO A 212 -13.93 -18.58 26.63
C PRO A 212 -12.85 -17.56 26.27
N THR A 213 -11.64 -17.74 26.79
CA THR A 213 -10.50 -16.88 26.46
C THR A 213 -10.09 -17.18 25.03
N VAL A 214 -10.36 -16.26 24.11
CA VAL A 214 -9.83 -16.34 22.75
C VAL A 214 -8.42 -15.74 22.79
N GLY A 215 -7.44 -16.61 22.95
CA GLY A 215 -6.02 -16.25 22.97
C GLY A 215 -5.50 -15.96 21.56
N VAL A 216 -4.58 -14.99 21.41
CA VAL A 216 -3.89 -14.73 20.14
C VAL A 216 -2.59 -15.51 20.02
N THR A 217 -2.23 -15.87 18.79
CA THR A 217 -1.05 -16.68 18.48
C THR A 217 0.28 -15.98 18.66
N ALA A 218 0.28 -14.67 18.45
CA ALA A 218 1.45 -13.80 18.50
C ALA A 218 1.06 -12.46 19.13
N CYS A 219 2.06 -11.68 19.51
CA CYS A 219 1.79 -10.35 20.04
C CYS A 219 1.08 -9.48 18.99
N VAL A 220 -0.05 -8.89 19.38
CA VAL A 220 -0.77 -7.91 18.57
C VAL A 220 -0.19 -6.53 18.89
N ALA A 221 1.03 -6.26 18.45
CA ALA A 221 1.74 -5.02 18.79
C ALA A 221 1.15 -3.79 18.07
N ASP A 222 0.67 -4.01 16.85
CA ASP A 222 0.01 -2.99 16.04
C ASP A 222 -1.49 -2.89 16.36
N PRO A 223 -2.11 -1.72 16.20
CA PRO A 223 -3.53 -1.56 16.47
C PRO A 223 -4.38 -2.44 15.53
N THR A 224 -5.24 -3.27 16.13
CA THR A 224 -6.21 -4.10 15.40
C THR A 224 -7.62 -3.87 15.92
N THR A 225 -8.62 -4.22 15.11
CA THR A 225 -10.04 -3.99 15.41
C THR A 225 -10.84 -5.27 15.65
N PHE A 226 -10.21 -6.44 15.49
CA PHE A 226 -10.85 -7.72 15.78
C PHE A 226 -10.99 -7.93 17.30
N SER A 227 -11.99 -8.71 17.68
CA SER A 227 -12.24 -9.01 19.09
C SER A 227 -11.29 -10.11 19.57
N SER A 228 -10.68 -9.89 20.72
CA SER A 228 -9.78 -10.84 21.39
C SER A 228 -9.85 -10.62 22.90
N THR A 229 -9.35 -11.57 23.69
CA THR A 229 -9.08 -11.35 25.10
C THR A 229 -7.85 -10.45 25.27
N TRP A 230 -8.04 -9.34 25.98
CA TRP A 230 -6.98 -8.44 26.43
C TRP A 230 -6.90 -8.48 27.96
N TYR A 231 -5.81 -8.01 28.54
CA TYR A 231 -5.59 -7.93 29.97
C TYR A 231 -5.21 -6.50 30.36
N THR A 232 -5.70 -6.04 31.51
CA THR A 232 -5.42 -4.70 32.04
C THR A 232 -5.22 -4.75 33.54
N HIS A 233 -4.42 -3.82 34.07
CA HIS A 233 -4.30 -3.58 35.51
C HIS A 233 -5.39 -2.59 35.96
N ASP A 234 -5.99 -2.79 37.13
CA ASP A 234 -7.09 -1.95 37.63
C ASP A 234 -6.72 -0.46 37.69
N ASP A 235 -5.51 -0.15 38.18
CA ASP A 235 -5.00 1.23 38.26
C ASP A 235 -4.59 1.83 36.90
N ALA A 236 -4.53 1.03 35.83
CA ALA A 236 -4.12 1.48 34.50
C ALA A 236 -4.97 0.82 33.40
N PRO A 237 -6.29 1.10 33.37
CA PRO A 237 -7.23 0.41 32.49
C PRO A 237 -7.05 0.73 30.99
N ASN A 238 -6.31 1.81 30.67
CA ASN A 238 -6.00 2.26 29.32
C ASN A 238 -4.67 1.70 28.77
N PHE A 239 -4.09 0.73 29.48
CA PHE A 239 -2.87 0.03 29.07
C PHE A 239 -3.18 -1.44 28.73
N PRO A 240 -3.54 -1.73 27.47
CA PRO A 240 -3.92 -3.08 27.07
C PRO A 240 -2.69 -4.00 26.88
N VAL A 241 -2.78 -5.18 27.45
CA VAL A 241 -1.86 -6.31 27.24
C VAL A 241 -2.58 -7.38 26.41
N CYS A 242 -2.03 -7.79 25.27
CA CYS A 242 -2.66 -8.86 24.50
C CYS A 242 -2.52 -10.20 25.24
N SER A 243 -3.43 -11.14 24.98
CA SER A 243 -3.38 -12.46 25.59
C SER A 243 -2.04 -13.17 25.37
N ARG A 244 -1.38 -13.03 24.21
CA ARG A 244 -0.03 -13.61 24.02
C ARG A 244 1.01 -13.07 24.99
N CYS A 245 1.11 -11.76 25.18
CA CYS A 245 2.07 -11.19 26.12
C CYS A 245 1.72 -11.53 27.58
N PHE A 246 0.44 -11.66 27.90
CA PHE A 246 0.04 -12.15 29.21
C PHE A 246 0.52 -13.60 29.42
N GLU A 247 0.24 -14.50 28.47
CA GLU A 247 0.68 -15.90 28.52
C GLU A 247 2.21 -16.05 28.60
N ASP A 248 2.96 -15.25 27.82
CA ASP A 248 4.41 -15.40 27.71
C ASP A 248 5.20 -14.77 28.86
N HIS A 249 4.65 -13.74 29.50
CA HIS A 249 5.41 -12.91 30.44
C HIS A 249 4.75 -12.76 31.81
N ILE A 250 3.42 -12.65 31.87
CA ILE A 250 2.70 -12.35 33.11
C ILE A 250 2.21 -13.63 33.79
N ARG A 251 1.77 -14.62 33.01
CA ARG A 251 1.32 -15.91 33.54
C ARG A 251 2.42 -16.56 34.38
N ASN A 252 2.02 -17.11 35.53
CA ASN A 252 2.88 -17.69 36.56
C ASN A 252 3.84 -16.69 37.23
N SER A 253 3.72 -15.39 36.97
CA SER A 253 4.43 -14.37 37.75
C SER A 253 3.66 -14.07 39.05
N PRO A 254 4.32 -13.50 40.08
CA PRO A 254 3.65 -13.06 41.30
C PRO A 254 2.52 -12.04 41.08
N PHE A 255 2.52 -11.37 39.92
CA PHE A 255 1.58 -10.31 39.57
C PHE A 255 0.47 -10.77 38.62
N GLU A 256 0.38 -12.07 38.30
CA GLU A 256 -0.74 -12.60 37.49
C GLU A 256 -2.13 -12.13 38.00
N PRO A 257 -2.42 -12.14 39.32
CA PRO A 257 -3.72 -11.72 39.84
C PRO A 257 -4.06 -10.24 39.60
N ASP A 258 -3.06 -9.38 39.36
CA ASP A 258 -3.23 -7.94 39.20
C ASP A 258 -3.70 -7.56 37.78
N PHE A 259 -3.63 -8.50 36.84
CA PHE A 259 -4.02 -8.30 35.44
C PHE A 259 -5.31 -9.04 35.13
N LYS A 260 -6.40 -8.29 34.95
CA LYS A 260 -7.73 -8.85 34.72
C LYS A 260 -8.07 -8.94 33.23
N PRO A 261 -8.74 -10.01 32.79
CA PRO A 261 -9.18 -10.13 31.42
C PRO A 261 -10.28 -9.10 31.12
N ARG A 262 -10.19 -8.49 29.94
CA ARG A 262 -11.16 -7.54 29.39
C ARG A 262 -11.33 -7.83 27.90
N VAL A 263 -12.57 -7.91 27.45
CA VAL A 263 -12.87 -7.87 26.02
C VAL A 263 -12.97 -6.40 25.65
N LEU A 264 -12.08 -5.93 24.79
CA LEU A 264 -12.16 -4.56 24.27
C LEU A 264 -13.29 -4.50 23.24
N ASP A 265 -14.06 -3.41 23.29
CA ASP A 265 -15.20 -3.20 22.40
C ASP A 265 -14.80 -3.26 20.93
N ARG A 266 -15.67 -3.84 20.08
CA ARG A 266 -15.43 -3.94 18.64
C ARG A 266 -15.20 -2.54 18.07
N GLY A 267 -14.10 -2.35 17.37
CA GLY A 267 -13.78 -1.11 16.66
C GLY A 267 -12.83 -0.16 17.40
N TRP A 268 -12.41 -0.45 18.63
CA TRP A 268 -11.33 0.32 19.27
C TRP A 268 -9.97 -0.22 18.82
N PRO A 269 -9.20 0.51 17.98
CA PRO A 269 -7.91 0.03 17.51
C PRO A 269 -6.97 -0.12 18.70
N SER A 270 -6.69 -1.38 19.06
CA SER A 270 -5.94 -1.72 20.26
C SER A 270 -4.66 -2.43 19.86
N GLY A 271 -3.53 -1.89 20.29
CA GLY A 271 -2.21 -2.51 20.17
C GLY A 271 -1.66 -2.84 21.54
N CYS A 272 -0.99 -3.97 21.67
CA CYS A 272 -0.36 -4.40 22.91
C CYS A 272 0.77 -3.44 23.28
N LYS A 273 0.63 -2.82 24.45
CA LYS A 273 1.66 -1.90 24.97
C LYS A 273 2.75 -2.62 25.78
N PHE A 274 2.53 -3.89 26.13
CA PHE A 274 3.46 -4.69 26.91
C PHE A 274 4.71 -5.10 26.12
N SER A 275 4.59 -5.31 24.81
CA SER A 275 5.69 -5.79 23.96
C SER A 275 6.82 -4.79 23.77
N LYS A 276 6.64 -3.54 24.20
CA LYS A 276 7.64 -2.48 24.08
C LYS A 276 8.85 -2.79 24.97
N PRO A 277 10.10 -2.57 24.50
CA PRO A 277 11.31 -2.94 25.24
C PRO A 277 11.35 -2.43 26.67
N ARG A 278 10.97 -1.18 26.93
CA ARG A 278 10.96 -0.65 28.30
C ARG A 278 10.08 -1.45 29.26
N VAL A 279 8.93 -1.95 28.78
CA VAL A 279 8.01 -2.72 29.61
C VAL A 279 8.52 -4.15 29.74
N LYS A 280 8.71 -4.82 28.61
CA LYS A 280 9.07 -6.24 28.54
C LYS A 280 10.45 -6.55 29.09
N ASP A 281 11.44 -5.73 28.74
CA ASP A 281 12.86 -6.03 28.98
C ASP A 281 13.41 -5.36 30.25
N GLU A 282 12.78 -4.29 30.74
CA GLU A 282 13.25 -3.54 31.91
C GLU A 282 12.22 -3.54 33.06
N LEU A 283 11.12 -2.79 32.93
CA LEU A 283 10.22 -2.49 34.05
C LEU A 283 9.56 -3.74 34.63
N PHE A 284 9.07 -4.64 33.78
CA PHE A 284 8.44 -5.87 34.26
C PHE A 284 9.44 -6.83 34.90
N LYS A 285 10.62 -7.02 34.29
CA LYS A 285 11.69 -7.85 34.89
C LYS A 285 12.13 -7.29 36.24
N ARG A 286 12.28 -5.96 36.35
CA ARG A 286 12.60 -5.28 37.61
C ARG A 286 11.49 -5.45 38.64
N ALA A 287 10.23 -5.38 38.22
CA ALA A 287 9.08 -5.61 39.11
C ALA A 287 9.10 -7.03 39.68
N VAL A 288 9.32 -8.04 38.84
CA VAL A 288 9.38 -9.46 39.26
C VAL A 288 10.56 -9.68 40.21
N ALA A 289 11.73 -9.13 39.90
CA ALA A 289 12.91 -9.26 40.76
C ALA A 289 12.77 -8.52 42.10
N GLY A 290 12.12 -7.35 42.10
CA GLY A 290 11.96 -6.51 43.29
C GLY A 290 10.67 -6.74 44.08
N GLY A 291 9.75 -7.57 43.59
CA GLY A 291 8.46 -7.83 44.23
C GLY A 291 7.49 -6.64 44.27
N SER A 292 7.68 -5.63 43.39
CA SER A 292 6.81 -4.45 43.34
C SER A 292 6.48 -4.03 41.90
N LEU A 293 5.19 -3.82 41.64
CA LEU A 293 4.66 -3.34 40.36
C LEU A 293 4.68 -1.81 40.19
N SER A 294 5.00 -1.04 41.23
CA SER A 294 4.75 0.41 41.27
C SER A 294 5.31 1.18 40.08
N LEU A 295 6.59 0.99 39.76
CA LEU A 295 7.25 1.66 38.63
C LEU A 295 6.62 1.30 37.29
N LEU A 296 6.16 0.06 37.13
CA LEU A 296 5.47 -0.37 35.92
C LEU A 296 4.08 0.26 35.85
N VAL A 297 3.32 0.27 36.95
CA VAL A 297 1.99 0.88 37.01
C VAL A 297 2.03 2.38 36.72
N ASP A 298 3.03 3.10 37.25
CA ASP A 298 3.24 4.52 36.95
C ASP A 298 3.49 4.76 35.46
N PHE A 299 4.31 3.91 34.84
CA PHE A 299 4.52 3.96 33.39
C PHE A 299 3.25 3.60 32.61
N MET A 300 2.48 2.61 33.07
CA MET A 300 1.23 2.19 32.44
C MET A 300 0.16 3.29 32.49
N LYS A 301 0.18 4.15 33.53
CA LYS A 301 -0.66 5.36 33.60
C LYS A 301 -0.16 6.47 32.68
N LEU A 302 1.15 6.68 32.62
CA LEU A 302 1.78 7.71 31.79
C LEU A 302 1.62 7.42 30.30
N ARG A 303 1.97 6.22 29.83
CA ARG A 303 2.15 5.93 28.41
C ARG A 303 0.91 6.16 27.55
N PRO A 304 -0.34 5.87 27.99
CA PRO A 304 -1.56 6.22 27.26
C PRO A 304 -1.81 7.71 27.08
N THR A 305 -1.18 8.58 27.88
CA THR A 305 -1.27 10.05 27.72
C THR A 305 -0.35 10.58 26.62
N ILE A 306 0.51 9.72 26.07
CA ILE A 306 1.48 10.05 25.03
C ILE A 306 0.96 9.51 23.69
N PRO A 307 0.79 10.34 22.65
CA PRO A 307 0.41 9.88 21.32
C PRO A 307 1.36 8.82 20.79
N ASP A 308 0.81 7.77 20.16
CA ASP A 308 1.63 6.72 19.54
C ASP A 308 2.44 7.25 18.35
N CYS A 309 3.57 6.60 18.09
CA CYS A 309 4.45 6.94 16.99
C CYS A 309 3.71 6.82 15.64
N ARG A 310 3.78 7.86 14.79
CA ARG A 310 3.26 7.84 13.41
C ARG A 310 4.20 7.15 12.40
N GLY A 311 5.26 6.54 12.91
CA GLY A 311 6.24 5.82 12.10
C GLY A 311 6.99 6.73 11.11
N VAL A 312 7.37 6.13 10.00
CA VAL A 312 8.08 6.80 8.90
C VAL A 312 7.19 7.71 8.05
N THR A 313 5.86 7.61 8.18
CA THR A 313 4.91 8.54 7.54
C THR A 313 4.98 9.92 8.19
N GLY A 314 5.28 9.96 9.50
CA GLY A 314 5.40 11.20 10.25
C GLY A 314 4.08 11.87 10.63
N ALA A 315 4.20 12.96 11.36
CA ALA A 315 3.10 13.73 11.93
C ALA A 315 3.25 15.20 11.59
N LEU A 316 2.13 15.91 11.45
CA LEU A 316 2.12 17.38 11.36
C LEU A 316 2.32 18.03 12.74
N GLY A 317 2.84 19.25 12.77
CA GLY A 317 3.02 19.99 14.02
C GLY A 317 1.72 20.22 14.80
N SER A 318 0.59 20.27 14.09
CA SER A 318 -0.76 20.35 14.68
C SER A 318 -1.20 19.09 15.46
N GLU A 319 -0.51 17.96 15.31
CA GLU A 319 -0.83 16.71 16.02
C GLU A 319 -0.23 16.66 17.44
N GLY A 320 0.52 17.68 17.87
CA GLY A 320 0.98 17.82 19.25
C GLY A 320 2.02 16.77 19.69
N ILE A 321 2.72 16.12 18.76
CA ILE A 321 3.79 15.18 19.07
C ILE A 321 5.00 15.93 19.62
N ARG A 322 5.49 15.48 20.78
CA ARG A 322 6.77 15.95 21.33
C ARG A 322 7.93 15.18 20.71
N TRP A 323 9.02 15.87 20.44
CA TRP A 323 10.19 15.34 19.75
C TRP A 323 11.44 15.47 20.61
N PHE A 324 12.37 14.55 20.40
CA PHE A 324 13.68 14.49 21.03
C PHE A 324 14.76 14.44 19.96
N ARG A 325 15.91 15.02 20.26
CA ARG A 325 17.12 15.00 19.42
C ARG A 325 18.32 14.58 20.25
N LEU A 326 19.35 14.09 19.57
CA LEU A 326 20.65 13.88 20.20
C LEU A 326 21.25 15.22 20.64
N LYS A 327 21.84 15.25 21.83
CA LYS A 327 22.63 16.38 22.34
C LYS A 327 23.83 16.65 21.44
N ASP A 328 24.36 17.86 21.55
CA ASP A 328 25.55 18.33 20.83
C ASP A 328 25.46 18.23 19.30
N GLN A 329 24.23 18.10 18.76
CA GLN A 329 24.00 17.99 17.32
C GLN A 329 24.77 16.82 16.69
N ALA A 330 24.93 15.70 17.42
CA ALA A 330 25.65 14.53 16.91
C ALA A 330 25.09 14.02 15.57
N ILE A 331 23.76 14.09 15.42
CA ILE A 331 23.02 13.85 14.17
C ILE A 331 21.89 14.90 14.09
N PRO A 332 22.13 16.08 13.48
CA PRO A 332 21.16 17.18 13.47
C PRO A 332 19.81 16.82 12.84
N GLU A 333 19.82 15.92 11.86
CA GLU A 333 18.64 15.50 11.10
C GLU A 333 17.77 14.49 11.85
N MET A 334 18.33 13.84 12.88
CA MET A 334 17.63 12.77 13.60
C MET A 334 16.61 13.34 14.59
N VAL A 335 15.37 12.88 14.50
CA VAL A 335 14.29 13.19 15.44
C VAL A 335 13.58 11.92 15.91
N VAL A 336 13.33 11.86 17.22
CA VAL A 336 12.64 10.74 17.88
C VAL A 336 11.37 11.26 18.54
N CYS A 337 10.22 10.69 18.22
CA CYS A 337 8.97 11.06 18.88
C CYS A 337 8.98 10.60 20.34
N GLN A 338 8.21 11.26 21.20
CA GLN A 338 8.15 10.92 22.62
C GLN A 338 7.79 9.45 22.86
N ALA A 339 6.84 8.87 22.11
CA ALA A 339 6.51 7.46 22.25
C ALA A 339 7.73 6.55 22.06
N CYS A 340 8.52 6.74 21.01
CA CYS A 340 9.73 5.95 20.79
C CYS A 340 10.83 6.27 21.80
N TYR A 341 10.93 7.52 22.28
CA TYR A 341 11.83 7.86 23.37
C TYR A 341 11.48 7.07 24.64
N GLU A 342 10.21 7.08 25.04
CA GLU A 342 9.75 6.35 26.22
C GLU A 342 9.83 4.83 26.04
N ASP A 343 9.49 4.29 24.87
CA ASP A 343 9.36 2.85 24.64
C ASP A 343 10.71 2.16 24.32
N HIS A 344 11.64 2.87 23.68
CA HIS A 344 12.90 2.31 23.17
C HIS A 344 14.16 2.96 23.74
N VAL A 345 14.21 4.29 23.82
CA VAL A 345 15.43 5.01 24.27
C VAL A 345 15.60 4.89 25.78
N ASN A 346 14.55 5.20 26.54
CA ASN A 346 14.56 5.09 28.01
C ASN A 346 14.71 3.65 28.53
N ALA A 347 14.63 2.64 27.66
CA ALA A 347 14.82 1.25 28.03
C ALA A 347 16.30 0.84 28.15
N ARG A 348 17.23 1.68 27.68
CA ARG A 348 18.65 1.33 27.50
C ARG A 348 19.57 2.50 27.86
N LEU A 349 20.88 2.26 27.74
CA LEU A 349 21.90 3.28 27.90
C LEU A 349 21.67 4.44 26.90
N TRP A 350 22.19 5.62 27.24
CA TRP A 350 22.17 6.85 26.44
C TRP A 350 20.86 7.64 26.37
N ALA A 351 19.85 7.33 27.20
CA ALA A 351 18.69 8.20 27.34
C ALA A 351 19.10 9.64 27.70
N ASP A 352 20.15 9.79 28.51
CA ASP A 352 20.78 11.05 28.88
C ASP A 352 21.46 11.79 27.70
N LYS A 353 21.73 11.12 26.58
CA LYS A 353 22.25 11.74 25.35
C LYS A 353 21.16 12.36 24.49
N PHE A 354 19.88 12.17 24.82
CA PHE A 354 18.77 12.84 24.15
C PHE A 354 18.30 14.04 24.96
N ALA A 355 17.79 15.05 24.24
CA ALA A 355 17.16 16.23 24.82
C ALA A 355 15.88 16.56 24.04
N PRO A 356 14.89 17.20 24.69
CA PRO A 356 13.72 17.73 24.00
C PRO A 356 14.14 18.63 22.83
N SER A 357 13.49 18.42 21.68
CA SER A 357 13.66 19.23 20.48
C SER A 357 12.92 20.56 20.61
N THR A 358 13.28 21.50 19.73
CA THR A 358 12.42 22.66 19.43
C THR A 358 11.04 22.22 18.94
N THR A 359 10.03 23.03 19.19
CA THR A 359 8.67 22.83 18.70
C THR A 359 8.66 22.67 17.18
N GLN A 360 7.96 21.64 16.71
CA GLN A 360 7.73 21.41 15.30
C GLN A 360 6.83 22.53 14.74
N PRO A 361 7.18 23.17 13.62
CA PRO A 361 6.30 24.14 12.98
C PRO A 361 4.93 23.50 12.62
N PRO A 362 3.80 24.23 12.72
CA PRO A 362 2.46 23.64 12.54
C PRO A 362 2.28 22.86 11.23
N ASP A 363 2.84 23.40 10.14
CA ASP A 363 2.72 22.83 8.78
C ASP A 363 3.86 21.88 8.41
N ALA A 364 4.89 21.77 9.25
CA ALA A 364 5.99 20.86 9.00
C ALA A 364 5.57 19.42 9.33
N GLN A 365 5.96 18.46 8.48
CA GLN A 365 5.79 17.03 8.74
C GLN A 365 7.13 16.41 9.13
N TRP A 366 7.22 15.84 10.33
CA TRP A 366 8.41 15.15 10.84
C TRP A 366 8.11 13.66 11.01
N ALA A 367 9.05 12.80 10.64
CA ALA A 367 8.96 11.34 10.78
C ALA A 367 9.91 10.86 11.87
N CYS A 368 9.50 9.85 12.63
CA CYS A 368 10.34 9.33 13.72
C CYS A 368 11.42 8.40 13.17
N ASP A 369 12.69 8.75 13.34
CA ASP A 369 13.80 7.93 12.85
C ASP A 369 13.95 6.62 13.63
N MET A 370 13.53 6.59 14.90
CA MET A 370 13.48 5.36 15.70
C MET A 370 12.39 4.38 15.23
N ALA A 371 11.54 4.79 14.28
CA ALA A 371 10.61 3.88 13.60
C ALA A 371 11.24 3.19 12.38
N VAL A 372 12.44 3.60 11.96
CA VAL A 372 13.22 2.88 10.96
C VAL A 372 13.88 1.69 11.65
N GLU A 373 13.59 0.48 11.18
CA GLU A 373 14.02 -0.76 11.84
C GLU A 373 15.54 -0.85 11.98
N HIS A 374 16.31 -0.47 10.96
CA HIS A 374 17.77 -0.43 11.05
C HIS A 374 18.26 0.47 12.19
N ILE A 375 17.72 1.68 12.31
CA ILE A 375 18.09 2.65 13.36
C ILE A 375 17.71 2.10 14.74
N GLN A 376 16.54 1.47 14.84
CA GLN A 376 16.10 0.83 16.07
C GLN A 376 17.00 -0.36 16.47
N HIS A 377 17.41 -1.20 15.51
CA HIS A 377 18.31 -2.32 15.75
C HIS A 377 19.72 -1.85 16.13
N GLU A 378 20.28 -0.87 15.42
CA GLU A 378 21.56 -0.25 15.78
C GLU A 378 21.50 0.35 17.18
N TYR A 379 20.43 1.07 17.53
CA TYR A 379 20.29 1.61 18.88
C TYR A 379 20.29 0.49 19.92
N ARG A 380 19.49 -0.56 19.72
CA ARG A 380 19.43 -1.71 20.65
C ARG A 380 20.79 -2.38 20.81
N TYR A 381 21.45 -2.70 19.70
CA TYR A 381 22.71 -3.44 19.70
C TYR A 381 23.86 -2.60 20.25
N ARG A 382 24.01 -1.36 19.78
CA ARG A 382 25.14 -0.49 20.14
C ARG A 382 25.01 0.07 21.55
N ALA A 383 23.80 0.38 22.02
CA ALA A 383 23.59 0.84 23.39
C ALA A 383 24.00 -0.23 24.40
N ASP A 384 23.73 -1.52 24.12
CA ASP A 384 24.16 -2.62 25.01
C ASP A 384 25.69 -2.80 25.05
N MET A 385 26.36 -2.45 23.95
CA MET A 385 27.82 -2.51 23.83
C MET A 385 28.54 -1.21 24.22
N ASP A 386 27.79 -0.17 24.63
CA ASP A 386 28.28 1.19 24.86
C ASP A 386 29.11 1.76 23.69
N ASP A 387 28.72 1.45 22.44
CA ASP A 387 29.40 1.88 21.21
C ASP A 387 28.70 3.05 20.49
N TYR A 388 28.69 4.22 21.15
CA TYR A 388 28.00 5.41 20.65
C TYR A 388 28.54 5.95 19.31
N PRO A 389 29.87 5.97 19.05
CA PRO A 389 30.40 6.47 17.79
C PRO A 389 29.91 5.68 16.56
N ASN A 390 29.86 4.35 16.63
CA ASN A 390 29.36 3.54 15.52
C ASN A 390 27.85 3.66 15.35
N PHE A 391 27.08 3.82 16.44
CA PHE A 391 25.67 4.16 16.34
C PHE A 391 25.47 5.45 15.51
N VAL A 392 26.22 6.51 15.82
CA VAL A 392 26.16 7.77 15.08
C VAL A 392 26.52 7.57 13.60
N HIS A 393 27.53 6.76 13.30
CA HIS A 393 27.96 6.45 11.94
C HIS A 393 26.86 5.75 11.12
N GLU A 394 26.32 4.64 11.63
CA GLU A 394 25.33 3.83 10.91
C GLU A 394 23.98 4.55 10.76
N VAL A 395 23.55 5.32 11.78
CA VAL A 395 22.32 6.13 11.66
C VAL A 395 22.48 7.20 10.58
N LYS A 396 23.60 7.94 10.55
CA LYS A 396 23.87 8.89 9.47
C LYS A 396 23.80 8.20 8.11
N ARG A 397 24.50 7.09 7.95
CA ARG A 397 24.49 6.31 6.71
C ARG A 397 23.07 5.96 6.28
N ARG A 398 22.23 5.48 7.20
CA ARG A 398 20.85 5.10 6.89
C ARG A 398 19.98 6.30 6.52
N LEU A 399 20.15 7.46 7.14
CA LEU A 399 19.39 8.68 6.84
C LEU A 399 19.67 9.23 5.43
N TYR A 400 20.87 8.98 4.89
CA TYR A 400 21.26 9.37 3.53
C TYR A 400 20.95 8.30 2.47
N MET A 401 20.44 7.13 2.87
CA MET A 401 20.08 6.04 1.96
C MET A 401 18.69 6.27 1.35
N PRO A 402 18.52 6.08 0.02
CA PRO A 402 17.21 6.23 -0.62
C PRO A 402 16.19 5.22 -0.08
N ALA A 403 14.91 5.56 -0.09
CA ALA A 403 13.86 4.60 0.23
C ALA A 403 13.76 3.50 -0.86
N CYS A 404 13.30 2.31 -0.48
CA CYS A 404 12.98 1.26 -1.46
C CYS A 404 11.78 1.69 -2.31
N GLU A 405 11.95 1.71 -3.63
CA GLU A 405 10.92 2.17 -4.58
C GLU A 405 9.75 1.20 -4.75
N LYS A 406 9.91 -0.07 -4.35
CA LYS A 406 8.88 -1.14 -4.42
C LYS A 406 8.31 -1.40 -5.83
N LYS A 407 8.95 -0.89 -6.87
CA LYS A 407 8.59 -1.03 -8.28
C LYS A 407 9.80 -1.47 -9.12
N LEU A 408 9.60 -1.60 -10.43
CA LEU A 408 10.70 -1.83 -11.37
C LEU A 408 11.58 -0.58 -11.43
N VAL A 409 12.88 -0.79 -11.22
CA VAL A 409 13.89 0.26 -11.23
C VAL A 409 15.06 -0.14 -12.12
N VAL A 410 15.77 0.84 -12.65
CA VAL A 410 16.98 0.61 -13.45
C VAL A 410 18.05 0.02 -12.54
N LEU A 411 18.53 -1.16 -12.92
CA LEU A 411 19.43 -1.98 -12.11
C LEU A 411 20.69 -1.23 -11.67
N ALA A 412 21.28 -0.44 -12.58
CA ALA A 412 22.55 0.28 -12.36
C ALA A 412 22.46 1.46 -11.38
N LEU A 413 21.25 1.93 -11.02
CA LEU A 413 21.07 3.10 -10.16
C LEU A 413 21.06 2.76 -8.66
N HIS A 414 21.20 1.48 -8.30
CA HIS A 414 21.12 1.04 -6.91
C HIS A 414 22.20 0.01 -6.57
N THR A 415 22.55 -0.03 -5.29
CA THR A 415 23.31 -1.14 -4.71
C THR A 415 22.36 -2.30 -4.41
N TRP A 416 22.74 -3.51 -4.82
CA TRP A 416 21.96 -4.73 -4.66
C TRP A 416 22.67 -5.80 -3.85
N TYR A 417 21.88 -6.63 -3.18
CA TYR A 417 22.29 -7.82 -2.46
C TYR A 417 21.55 -9.03 -3.03
N ALA A 418 22.29 -10.11 -3.25
CA ALA A 418 21.76 -11.38 -3.75
C ALA A 418 22.01 -12.49 -2.73
N PRO A 419 21.15 -13.50 -2.65
CA PRO A 419 21.38 -14.64 -1.78
C PRO A 419 22.58 -15.47 -2.28
N VAL A 420 23.39 -16.00 -1.35
CA VAL A 420 24.56 -16.84 -1.66
C VAL A 420 24.11 -18.22 -2.14
N ASN A 421 23.19 -18.85 -1.40
CA ASN A 421 22.66 -20.20 -1.67
C ASN A 421 21.15 -20.19 -2.00
N GLY A 422 20.59 -19.03 -2.36
CA GLY A 422 19.17 -18.87 -2.68
C GLY A 422 18.88 -18.76 -4.19
N PRO A 423 17.64 -18.43 -4.56
CA PRO A 423 17.27 -18.26 -5.96
C PRO A 423 18.11 -17.16 -6.65
N ARG A 424 18.73 -17.50 -7.78
CA ARG A 424 19.74 -16.65 -8.46
C ARG A 424 19.21 -15.34 -9.03
N GLN A 425 17.89 -15.16 -9.12
CA GLN A 425 17.23 -13.96 -9.67
C GLN A 425 16.63 -13.06 -8.57
N VAL A 426 16.84 -13.38 -7.30
CA VAL A 426 16.36 -12.57 -6.18
C VAL A 426 17.38 -11.49 -5.87
N LEU A 427 16.92 -10.24 -5.87
CA LEU A 427 17.69 -9.08 -5.45
C LEU A 427 16.95 -8.31 -4.37
N VAL A 428 17.72 -7.81 -3.40
CA VAL A 428 17.26 -6.90 -2.35
C VAL A 428 18.07 -5.62 -2.47
N CYS A 429 17.42 -4.46 -2.47
CA CYS A 429 18.12 -3.19 -2.51
C CYS A 429 18.85 -2.93 -1.18
N GLU A 430 19.86 -2.07 -1.20
CA GLU A 430 20.64 -1.72 0.00
C GLU A 430 19.75 -1.32 1.19
N THR A 431 18.72 -0.51 0.98
CA THR A 431 17.78 -0.10 2.03
C THR A 431 17.09 -1.26 2.71
N CYS A 432 16.53 -2.19 1.93
CA CYS A 432 15.89 -3.37 2.49
C CYS A 432 16.90 -4.32 3.12
N TYR A 433 18.15 -4.36 2.64
CA TYR A 433 19.20 -5.13 3.29
C TYR A 433 19.50 -4.60 4.69
N TYR A 434 19.71 -3.29 4.84
CA TYR A 434 19.99 -2.68 6.14
C TYR A 434 18.77 -2.69 7.08
N ASP A 435 17.58 -2.40 6.56
CA ASP A 435 16.36 -2.35 7.38
C ASP A 435 15.91 -3.72 7.86
N LYS A 436 16.06 -4.76 7.03
CA LYS A 436 15.51 -6.08 7.31
C LYS A 436 16.56 -7.11 7.70
N ILE A 437 17.68 -7.19 6.98
CA ILE A 437 18.61 -8.33 7.08
C ILE A 437 19.71 -8.07 8.12
N VAL A 438 20.23 -6.84 8.22
CA VAL A 438 21.27 -6.53 9.20
C VAL A 438 20.71 -6.64 10.62
N HIS A 439 21.50 -7.24 11.52
CA HIS A 439 21.17 -7.64 12.91
C HIS A 439 20.26 -8.86 13.05
N THR A 440 20.14 -9.68 12.01
CA THR A 440 19.30 -10.90 12.07
C THR A 440 20.09 -12.20 12.14
N GLY A 441 21.40 -12.17 11.91
CA GLY A 441 22.24 -13.35 11.76
C GLY A 441 22.21 -13.97 10.36
N GLU A 442 21.35 -13.47 9.46
CA GLU A 442 21.23 -13.96 8.09
C GLU A 442 22.22 -13.30 7.12
N GLU A 443 23.01 -12.30 7.54
CA GLU A 443 23.91 -11.51 6.69
C GLU A 443 24.87 -12.37 5.88
N GLY A 444 25.39 -13.46 6.47
CA GLY A 444 26.29 -14.41 5.82
C GLY A 444 25.65 -15.18 4.64
N ARG A 445 24.32 -15.15 4.53
CA ARG A 445 23.57 -15.76 3.41
C ARG A 445 23.32 -14.79 2.26
N TRP A 446 23.79 -13.55 2.38
CA TRP A 446 23.67 -12.51 1.38
C TRP A 446 25.04 -12.02 0.95
N ARG A 447 25.14 -11.59 -0.30
CA ARG A 447 26.35 -10.97 -0.84
C ARG A 447 25.98 -9.72 -1.61
N ARG A 448 26.79 -8.67 -1.42
CA ARG A 448 26.70 -7.48 -2.26
C ARG A 448 27.02 -7.86 -3.70
N VAL A 449 26.19 -7.42 -4.63
CA VAL A 449 26.42 -7.62 -6.06
C VAL A 449 27.42 -6.57 -6.52
N GLY A 450 28.65 -7.00 -6.85
CA GLY A 450 29.71 -6.11 -7.35
C GLY A 450 29.54 -5.83 -8.84
N ASN A 451 29.73 -6.85 -9.68
CA ASN A 451 29.46 -6.80 -11.11
C ASN A 451 28.13 -7.49 -11.41
N MET A 452 27.28 -6.83 -12.19
CA MET A 452 25.94 -7.35 -12.47
C MET A 452 26.02 -8.63 -13.31
N PRO A 453 25.45 -9.76 -12.83
CA PRO A 453 25.44 -11.00 -13.59
C PRO A 453 24.66 -10.84 -14.90
N ALA A 454 25.14 -11.44 -15.99
CA ALA A 454 24.52 -11.39 -17.33
C ALA A 454 23.08 -11.94 -17.42
N GLY A 455 22.52 -12.45 -16.32
CA GLY A 455 21.17 -13.00 -16.23
C GLY A 455 20.08 -12.02 -15.76
N TYR A 456 20.43 -10.77 -15.45
CA TYR A 456 19.45 -9.75 -15.07
C TYR A 456 19.13 -8.83 -16.26
N GLY A 457 17.85 -8.54 -16.47
CA GLY A 457 17.42 -7.50 -17.41
C GLY A 457 17.86 -6.09 -16.94
N SER A 458 17.64 -5.08 -17.78
CA SER A 458 17.97 -3.67 -17.44
C SER A 458 17.17 -3.11 -16.27
N GLN A 459 16.05 -3.75 -15.93
CA GLN A 459 15.17 -3.37 -14.84
C GLN A 459 14.89 -4.55 -13.91
N VAL A 460 14.89 -4.28 -12.61
CA VAL A 460 14.61 -5.27 -11.57
C VAL A 460 13.72 -4.68 -10.48
N HIS A 461 13.21 -5.53 -9.61
CA HIS A 461 12.47 -5.13 -8.42
C HIS A 461 13.20 -5.64 -7.18
N CYS A 462 13.08 -4.91 -6.06
CA CYS A 462 13.48 -5.44 -4.76
C CYS A 462 12.49 -6.52 -4.32
N ALA A 463 12.98 -7.72 -4.00
CA ALA A 463 12.15 -8.83 -3.54
C ALA A 463 11.39 -8.48 -2.25
N LEU A 464 12.03 -7.84 -1.27
CA LEU A 464 11.37 -7.33 -0.05
C LEU A 464 10.44 -6.14 -0.30
N GLY A 465 10.44 -5.59 -1.53
CA GLY A 465 9.41 -4.65 -1.99
C GLY A 465 8.07 -5.33 -2.31
N HIS A 466 8.06 -6.65 -2.52
CA HIS A 466 6.84 -7.41 -2.76
C HIS A 466 6.11 -7.74 -1.47
N PHE A 467 4.80 -7.51 -1.46
CA PHE A 467 3.96 -7.69 -0.28
C PHE A 467 4.04 -9.11 0.29
N ASN A 468 3.89 -10.14 -0.56
CA ASN A 468 3.95 -11.54 -0.16
C ASN A 468 5.31 -11.96 0.39
N VAL A 469 6.42 -11.51 -0.21
CA VAL A 469 7.77 -11.78 0.29
C VAL A 469 7.99 -11.12 1.67
N ARG A 470 7.49 -9.89 1.82
CA ARG A 470 7.60 -9.14 3.09
C ARG A 470 6.78 -9.76 4.22
N ILE A 471 5.62 -10.37 3.92
CA ILE A 471 4.86 -11.13 4.93
C ILE A 471 5.66 -12.33 5.40
N ALA A 472 6.24 -13.12 4.48
CA ALA A 472 7.10 -14.24 4.87
C ALA A 472 8.31 -13.81 5.71
N TRP A 473 8.92 -12.67 5.38
CA TRP A 473 9.98 -12.07 6.20
C TRP A 473 9.48 -11.70 7.60
N GLY A 474 8.41 -10.92 7.70
CA GLY A 474 7.86 -10.51 9.00
C GLY A 474 7.47 -11.70 9.88
N ARG A 475 6.91 -12.76 9.28
CA ARG A 475 6.64 -14.02 10.01
C ARG A 475 7.90 -14.70 10.54
N SER A 476 8.99 -14.62 9.78
CA SER A 476 10.29 -15.14 10.23
C SER A 476 10.85 -14.32 11.39
N GLU A 477 10.69 -13.00 11.35
CA GLU A 477 11.08 -12.09 12.44
C GLU A 477 10.27 -12.39 13.72
N ASP A 478 8.95 -12.49 13.62
CA ASP A 478 8.07 -12.80 14.75
C ASP A 478 8.42 -14.13 15.44
N CYS A 479 8.76 -15.14 14.64
CA CYS A 479 9.07 -16.50 15.10
C CYS A 479 10.54 -16.72 15.44
N GLN A 480 11.42 -15.76 15.08
CA GLN A 480 12.87 -15.94 15.09
C GLN A 480 13.32 -17.21 14.34
N ASP A 481 12.64 -17.53 13.23
CA ASP A 481 12.91 -18.68 12.38
C ASP A 481 12.92 -18.25 10.90
N TYR A 482 14.11 -17.97 10.39
CA TYR A 482 14.32 -17.56 9.00
C TYR A 482 14.18 -18.70 7.98
N SER A 483 14.06 -19.95 8.41
CA SER A 483 13.76 -21.05 7.49
C SER A 483 12.42 -20.85 6.78
N ILE A 484 11.45 -20.19 7.44
CA ILE A 484 10.16 -19.80 6.89
C ILE A 484 10.34 -18.89 5.68
N PHE A 485 11.14 -17.82 5.81
CA PHE A 485 11.44 -16.90 4.71
C PHE A 485 12.12 -17.61 3.55
N TRP A 486 13.15 -18.41 3.80
CA TRP A 486 13.87 -19.09 2.73
C TRP A 486 13.02 -20.12 2.00
N HIS A 487 12.18 -20.88 2.72
CA HIS A 487 11.22 -21.78 2.11
C HIS A 487 10.23 -21.02 1.22
N ALA A 488 9.58 -19.99 1.76
CA ALA A 488 8.63 -19.16 1.01
C ALA A 488 9.29 -18.52 -0.21
N LEU A 489 10.52 -18.00 -0.09
CA LEU A 489 11.25 -17.37 -1.18
C LEU A 489 11.54 -18.37 -2.32
N HIS A 490 11.90 -19.61 -1.98
CA HIS A 490 12.10 -20.67 -2.97
C HIS A 490 10.80 -21.03 -3.70
N GLU A 491 9.69 -21.16 -2.98
CA GLU A 491 8.41 -21.50 -3.59
C GLU A 491 7.84 -20.35 -4.41
N ILE A 492 7.90 -19.11 -3.92
CA ILE A 492 7.48 -17.91 -4.67
C ILE A 492 8.23 -17.82 -6.00
N HIS A 493 9.54 -18.09 -6.01
CA HIS A 493 10.36 -17.99 -7.22
C HIS A 493 9.95 -18.99 -8.31
N ARG A 494 9.32 -20.11 -7.96
CA ARG A 494 8.81 -21.10 -8.92
C ARG A 494 7.45 -20.72 -9.51
N GLN A 495 6.82 -19.67 -8.99
CA GLN A 495 5.51 -19.21 -9.44
C GLN A 495 5.65 -18.00 -10.36
N PRO A 496 4.69 -17.79 -11.28
CA PRO A 496 4.54 -16.49 -11.93
C PRO A 496 4.43 -15.38 -10.87
N LYS A 497 5.07 -14.25 -11.15
CA LYS A 497 5.03 -13.07 -10.28
C LYS A 497 3.59 -12.57 -10.15
N CYS A 498 3.15 -12.35 -8.91
CA CYS A 498 1.84 -11.77 -8.61
C CYS A 498 1.71 -10.37 -9.24
N ASP A 499 0.88 -10.26 -10.28
CA ASP A 499 0.65 -9.02 -11.03
C ASP A 499 -0.70 -8.40 -10.63
N PRO A 500 -0.71 -7.13 -10.16
CA PRO A 500 -1.94 -6.38 -9.88
C PRO A 500 -2.89 -6.25 -11.08
N SER A 501 -2.37 -6.35 -12.31
CA SER A 501 -3.14 -6.25 -13.56
C SER A 501 -3.71 -7.60 -14.02
N GLY A 502 -3.37 -8.69 -13.31
CA GLY A 502 -3.84 -10.04 -13.58
C GLY A 502 -2.82 -10.94 -14.28
N MET A 503 -3.00 -12.25 -14.12
CA MET A 503 -2.09 -13.30 -14.58
C MET A 503 -2.83 -14.39 -15.35
N ARG A 504 -2.12 -15.02 -16.31
CA ARG A 504 -2.56 -16.21 -17.04
C ARG A 504 -1.68 -17.40 -16.70
N GLY A 505 -2.21 -18.62 -16.78
CA GLY A 505 -1.45 -19.85 -16.54
C GLY A 505 -0.83 -20.00 -15.15
N ALA A 506 -1.21 -19.17 -14.17
CA ALA A 506 -0.74 -19.28 -12.80
C ALA A 506 -1.40 -20.46 -12.07
N ASN A 507 -0.74 -20.95 -11.03
CA ASN A 507 -1.39 -21.84 -10.07
C ASN A 507 -2.36 -21.01 -9.21
N TRP A 508 -3.62 -21.44 -9.14
CA TRP A 508 -4.67 -20.76 -8.39
C TRP A 508 -5.12 -21.61 -7.20
N TYR A 509 -5.42 -20.95 -6.10
CA TYR A 509 -5.93 -21.54 -4.87
C TYR A 509 -7.17 -20.77 -4.43
N THR A 510 -8.09 -21.45 -3.75
CA THR A 510 -9.28 -20.84 -3.13
C THR A 510 -9.53 -21.50 -1.77
N LEU A 511 -10.45 -20.98 -0.97
CA LEU A 511 -10.81 -21.60 0.31
C LEU A 511 -11.45 -22.98 0.09
N SER A 512 -11.37 -23.85 1.10
CA SER A 512 -11.94 -25.20 1.04
C SER A 512 -13.45 -25.23 0.76
N SER A 513 -14.20 -24.18 1.14
CA SER A 513 -15.61 -23.97 0.79
C SER A 513 -15.86 -23.63 -0.68
N ARG A 514 -14.80 -23.37 -1.45
CA ARG A 514 -14.83 -23.03 -2.89
C ARG A 514 -15.78 -21.86 -3.21
N PRO A 515 -15.63 -20.71 -2.56
CA PRO A 515 -16.41 -19.52 -2.90
C PRO A 515 -16.14 -19.09 -4.35
N ALA A 516 -17.19 -18.63 -5.02
CA ALA A 516 -17.04 -18.03 -6.34
C ALA A 516 -16.33 -16.68 -6.26
N ASN A 517 -15.52 -16.36 -7.28
CA ASN A 517 -14.80 -15.08 -7.44
C ASN A 517 -13.85 -14.74 -6.28
N PHE A 518 -13.28 -15.76 -5.64
CA PHE A 518 -12.18 -15.59 -4.70
C PHE A 518 -11.04 -16.56 -5.03
N GLU A 519 -9.90 -16.00 -5.41
CA GLU A 519 -8.72 -16.76 -5.79
C GLU A 519 -7.42 -16.07 -5.38
N ILE A 520 -6.49 -16.85 -4.83
CA ILE A 520 -5.11 -16.41 -4.59
C ILE A 520 -4.14 -17.16 -5.51
N CYS A 521 -3.15 -16.47 -6.04
CA CYS A 521 -2.12 -17.09 -6.87
C CYS A 521 -1.12 -17.89 -6.01
N GLY A 522 -0.40 -18.82 -6.64
CA GLY A 522 0.61 -19.65 -5.97
C GLY A 522 1.69 -18.85 -5.23
N ALA A 523 2.08 -17.67 -5.75
CA ALA A 523 3.04 -16.80 -5.07
C ALA A 523 2.48 -16.19 -3.77
N CYS A 524 1.19 -15.86 -3.72
CA CYS A 524 0.54 -15.37 -2.50
C CYS A 524 0.20 -16.53 -1.55
N PHE A 525 -0.12 -17.71 -2.06
CA PHE A 525 -0.27 -18.91 -1.25
C PHE A 525 1.05 -19.22 -0.51
N ALA A 526 2.17 -19.29 -1.22
CA ALA A 526 3.48 -19.57 -0.64
C ALA A 526 4.05 -18.43 0.25
N GLY A 527 3.76 -17.17 -0.09
CA GLY A 527 4.30 -16.03 0.66
C GLY A 527 3.44 -15.54 1.82
N ILE A 528 2.14 -15.88 1.84
CA ILE A 528 1.19 -15.36 2.83
C ILE A 528 0.50 -16.51 3.54
N ALA A 529 -0.22 -17.39 2.82
CA ALA A 529 -1.04 -18.42 3.45
C ALA A 529 -0.19 -19.46 4.20
N GLU A 530 0.91 -19.92 3.61
CA GLU A 530 1.82 -20.88 4.26
C GLU A 530 2.54 -20.28 5.48
N PRO A 531 3.23 -19.13 5.41
CA PRO A 531 3.87 -18.50 6.59
C PRO A 531 2.90 -18.09 7.70
N ALA A 532 1.63 -17.82 7.35
CA ALA A 532 0.57 -17.55 8.32
C ALA A 532 -0.05 -18.83 8.91
N GLY A 533 0.35 -20.02 8.47
CA GLY A 533 -0.25 -21.29 8.92
C GLY A 533 -1.70 -21.49 8.47
N LEU A 534 -2.13 -20.80 7.40
CA LEU A 534 -3.49 -20.87 6.87
C LEU A 534 -3.62 -21.83 5.69
N SER A 535 -2.52 -22.44 5.21
CA SER A 535 -2.48 -23.24 3.98
C SER A 535 -3.44 -24.43 3.97
N SER A 536 -3.72 -25.05 5.13
CA SER A 536 -4.68 -26.16 5.27
C SER A 536 -6.12 -25.78 4.94
N HIS A 537 -6.45 -24.48 4.94
CA HIS A 537 -7.78 -23.98 4.61
C HIS A 537 -7.95 -23.64 3.12
N PHE A 538 -6.91 -23.84 2.32
CA PHE A 538 -6.92 -23.56 0.89
C PHE A 538 -6.77 -24.84 0.08
N VAL A 539 -7.46 -24.89 -1.06
CA VAL A 539 -7.38 -25.98 -2.02
C VAL A 539 -6.95 -25.42 -3.38
N ARG A 540 -6.13 -26.20 -4.09
CA ARG A 540 -5.71 -25.85 -5.45
C ARG A 540 -6.89 -25.95 -6.41
N ARG A 541 -7.03 -24.94 -7.28
CA ARG A 541 -7.99 -24.93 -8.37
C ARG A 541 -7.39 -25.58 -9.61
N THR A 542 -8.12 -26.56 -10.15
CA THR A 542 -7.80 -27.23 -11.43
C THR A 542 -8.81 -26.87 -12.52
N ASP A 543 -9.82 -26.08 -12.19
CA ASP A 543 -10.94 -25.69 -13.04
C ASP A 543 -10.72 -24.33 -13.75
N VAL A 544 -9.59 -23.66 -13.49
CA VAL A 544 -9.25 -22.38 -14.14
C VAL A 544 -8.55 -22.64 -15.47
N PRO A 545 -9.12 -22.21 -16.62
CA PRO A 545 -8.48 -22.35 -17.92
C PRO A 545 -7.17 -21.54 -18.00
N SER A 546 -6.15 -22.07 -18.66
CA SER A 546 -4.82 -21.44 -18.76
C SER A 546 -4.83 -20.07 -19.45
N ASN A 547 -5.78 -19.82 -20.35
CA ASN A 547 -5.95 -18.54 -21.05
C ASN A 547 -6.73 -17.49 -20.24
N LYS A 548 -7.37 -17.87 -19.13
CA LYS A 548 -8.15 -16.96 -18.30
C LYS A 548 -7.20 -16.04 -17.54
N THR A 549 -7.38 -14.73 -17.69
CA THR A 549 -6.71 -13.75 -16.84
C THR A 549 -7.50 -13.58 -15.55
N LEU A 550 -6.86 -13.81 -14.41
CA LEU A 550 -7.43 -13.55 -13.08
C LEU A 550 -6.51 -12.60 -12.31
N VAL A 551 -7.09 -11.78 -11.44
CA VAL A 551 -6.35 -10.93 -10.48
C VAL A 551 -6.38 -11.66 -9.14
N CYS A 552 -5.21 -11.78 -8.49
CA CYS A 552 -5.11 -12.41 -7.18
C CYS A 552 -5.76 -11.52 -6.11
N ASP A 553 -6.60 -12.09 -5.24
CA ASP A 553 -7.27 -11.35 -4.17
C ASP A 553 -6.33 -10.86 -3.06
N PHE A 554 -5.16 -11.49 -2.95
CA PHE A 554 -4.07 -11.06 -2.07
C PHE A 554 -3.04 -10.18 -2.81
N SER A 555 -3.38 -9.68 -4.01
CA SER A 555 -2.58 -8.66 -4.70
C SER A 555 -3.10 -7.26 -4.40
N THR A 556 -2.23 -6.26 -4.45
CA THR A 556 -2.63 -4.85 -4.33
C THR A 556 -3.54 -4.36 -5.46
N GLY A 557 -3.70 -5.16 -6.52
CA GLY A 557 -4.66 -4.89 -7.60
C GLY A 557 -6.09 -5.35 -7.29
N SER A 558 -6.28 -6.19 -6.26
CA SER A 558 -7.62 -6.59 -5.84
C SER A 558 -8.38 -5.38 -5.26
N PRO A 559 -9.61 -5.12 -5.70
CA PRO A 559 -10.43 -4.03 -5.16
C PRO A 559 -10.67 -4.11 -3.65
N ARG A 560 -10.55 -5.31 -3.05
CA ARG A 560 -10.74 -5.56 -1.62
C ARG A 560 -9.47 -6.04 -0.93
N PHE A 561 -8.30 -5.82 -1.52
CA PHE A 561 -7.00 -6.27 -1.02
C PHE A 561 -6.82 -6.05 0.50
N LEU A 562 -6.99 -4.82 0.98
CA LEU A 562 -6.80 -4.51 2.41
C LEU A 562 -7.79 -5.24 3.32
N ALA A 563 -9.04 -5.42 2.87
CA ALA A 563 -10.04 -6.14 3.64
C ALA A 563 -9.71 -7.64 3.72
N TYR A 564 -9.33 -8.26 2.60
CA TYR A 564 -8.91 -9.66 2.58
C TYR A 564 -7.67 -9.90 3.44
N ILE A 565 -6.64 -9.04 3.32
CA ILE A 565 -5.44 -9.15 4.15
C ILE A 565 -5.76 -8.93 5.63
N SER A 566 -6.61 -7.96 5.97
CA SER A 566 -7.02 -7.74 7.36
C SER A 566 -7.74 -8.95 7.94
N LYS A 567 -8.58 -9.63 7.15
CA LYS A 567 -9.29 -10.84 7.58
C LYS A 567 -8.39 -12.07 7.64
N ALA A 568 -7.41 -12.18 6.74
CA ALA A 568 -6.36 -13.19 6.83
C ALA A 568 -5.48 -12.97 8.07
N LEU A 569 -5.18 -11.72 8.42
CA LEU A 569 -4.44 -11.38 9.63
C LEU A 569 -5.24 -11.71 10.91
N GLU A 570 -6.53 -11.39 10.93
CA GLU A 570 -7.44 -11.83 12.00
C GLU A 570 -7.45 -13.35 12.13
N ALA A 571 -7.54 -14.07 11.02
CA ALA A 571 -7.49 -15.54 11.01
C ALA A 571 -6.17 -16.09 11.56
N TYR A 572 -5.05 -15.44 11.22
CA TYR A 572 -3.73 -15.78 11.75
C TYR A 572 -3.65 -15.59 13.27
N TYR A 573 -4.11 -14.43 13.78
CA TYR A 573 -4.05 -14.15 15.21
C TYR A 573 -4.98 -15.06 16.02
N LEU A 574 -6.16 -15.40 15.51
CA LEU A 574 -7.16 -16.19 16.22
C LEU A 574 -7.06 -17.70 15.95
N ARG A 575 -6.25 -18.14 14.98
CA ARG A 575 -6.27 -19.51 14.40
C ARG A 575 -7.64 -19.96 13.95
N ASP A 576 -8.42 -19.03 13.41
CA ASP A 576 -9.77 -19.28 12.96
C ASP A 576 -9.94 -18.68 11.57
N ILE A 577 -10.17 -19.53 10.56
CA ILE A 577 -10.38 -19.06 9.19
C ILE A 577 -11.74 -18.39 9.00
N SER A 578 -12.69 -18.63 9.91
CA SER A 578 -14.09 -18.22 9.79
C SER A 578 -14.29 -16.74 9.46
N PRO A 579 -13.52 -15.78 10.02
CA PRO A 579 -13.63 -14.36 9.67
C PRO A 579 -13.32 -14.08 8.20
N LEU A 580 -12.28 -14.72 7.64
CA LEU A 580 -11.95 -14.60 6.22
C LEU A 580 -13.00 -15.30 5.36
N GLU A 581 -13.41 -16.50 5.73
CA GLU A 581 -14.38 -17.30 4.98
C GLU A 581 -15.76 -16.61 4.92
N THR A 582 -16.26 -16.12 6.05
CA THR A 582 -17.51 -15.34 6.10
C THR A 582 -17.41 -14.09 5.22
N PHE A 583 -16.31 -13.34 5.35
CA PHE A 583 -16.10 -12.15 4.54
C PHE A 583 -16.05 -12.46 3.04
N VAL A 584 -15.36 -13.53 2.65
CA VAL A 584 -15.29 -13.96 1.25
C VAL A 584 -16.66 -14.37 0.73
N HIS A 585 -17.44 -15.13 1.49
CA HIS A 585 -18.80 -15.50 1.10
C HIS A 585 -19.72 -14.30 0.88
N ASP A 586 -19.62 -13.28 1.74
CA ASP A 586 -20.44 -12.08 1.65
C ASP A 586 -20.00 -11.14 0.54
N TYR A 587 -18.69 -10.97 0.32
CA TYR A 587 -18.15 -9.86 -0.47
C TYR A 587 -17.48 -10.26 -1.79
N ALA A 588 -17.06 -11.51 -2.00
CA ALA A 588 -16.32 -11.89 -3.22
C ALA A 588 -17.16 -11.73 -4.49
N ASN A 589 -18.45 -12.04 -4.41
CA ASN A 589 -19.40 -11.83 -5.51
C ASN A 589 -19.99 -10.42 -5.55
N MET A 590 -19.67 -9.59 -4.57
CA MET A 590 -20.27 -8.27 -4.43
C MET A 590 -19.38 -7.20 -5.07
N PRO A 591 -19.85 -6.54 -6.14
CA PRO A 591 -19.07 -5.49 -6.78
C PRO A 591 -18.77 -4.37 -5.78
N VAL A 592 -17.55 -3.83 -5.83
CA VAL A 592 -17.19 -2.65 -5.04
C VAL A 592 -18.04 -1.47 -5.48
N CYS A 593 -18.44 -0.63 -4.52
CA CYS A 593 -19.09 0.63 -4.82
C CYS A 593 -18.19 1.48 -5.74
N ARG A 594 -18.67 1.78 -6.95
CA ARG A 594 -17.96 2.67 -7.89
C ARG A 594 -18.12 4.16 -7.54
N ARG A 595 -18.72 4.46 -6.40
CA ARG A 595 -18.87 5.81 -5.83
C ARG A 595 -19.60 6.73 -6.81
N ASP A 596 -18.93 7.81 -7.20
CA ASP A 596 -19.40 8.83 -8.13
C ASP A 596 -19.18 8.42 -9.59
N GLU A 597 -18.69 7.23 -9.88
CA GLU A 597 -18.65 6.72 -11.25
C GLU A 597 -20.01 6.24 -11.71
N ASP A 598 -20.50 6.88 -12.78
CA ASP A 598 -21.66 6.42 -13.53
C ASP A 598 -21.34 5.16 -14.34
N PHE A 599 -22.24 4.18 -14.26
CA PHE A 599 -22.15 2.96 -15.07
C PHE A 599 -23.54 2.39 -15.39
N GLU A 600 -23.61 1.65 -16.49
CA GLU A 600 -24.84 0.97 -16.94
C GLU A 600 -24.91 -0.48 -16.50
N ASN A 601 -26.12 -1.05 -16.61
CA ASN A 601 -26.39 -2.47 -16.39
C ASN A 601 -25.98 -2.95 -14.99
N GLY A 602 -25.90 -2.01 -14.04
CA GLY A 602 -25.70 -2.29 -12.63
C GLY A 602 -26.94 -2.88 -11.99
N VAL A 603 -26.72 -3.70 -10.95
CA VAL A 603 -27.76 -4.12 -10.02
C VAL A 603 -27.94 -3.01 -8.98
N TRP A 604 -29.16 -2.53 -8.80
CA TRP A 604 -29.47 -1.38 -7.94
C TRP A 604 -30.56 -1.69 -6.91
N TYR A 605 -30.40 -1.06 -5.75
CA TYR A 605 -31.38 -0.94 -4.67
C TYR A 605 -31.80 0.53 -4.52
N GLY A 606 -32.82 0.82 -3.72
CA GLY A 606 -33.27 2.18 -3.47
C GLY A 606 -34.45 2.61 -4.33
N TRP A 607 -34.39 3.84 -4.84
CA TRP A 607 -35.42 4.45 -5.68
C TRP A 607 -34.83 4.88 -7.01
N GLU A 608 -35.69 5.19 -7.98
CA GLU A 608 -35.30 5.73 -9.28
C GLU A 608 -34.41 6.98 -9.13
N ASP A 609 -34.80 7.90 -8.26
CA ASP A 609 -34.08 9.14 -7.98
C ASP A 609 -32.99 8.99 -6.91
N CYS A 610 -32.87 7.82 -6.28
CA CYS A 610 -31.86 7.57 -5.24
C CYS A 610 -31.35 6.13 -5.30
N THR A 611 -30.39 5.89 -6.19
CA THR A 611 -29.86 4.55 -6.48
C THR A 611 -28.74 4.14 -5.53
N ILE A 612 -28.78 2.89 -5.08
CA ILE A 612 -27.88 2.32 -4.06
C ILE A 612 -27.26 1.05 -4.63
N CYS A 613 -25.93 0.99 -4.73
CA CYS A 613 -25.24 -0.21 -5.23
C CYS A 613 -25.30 -1.36 -4.22
N PRO A 614 -25.00 -2.61 -4.61
CA PRO A 614 -25.08 -3.78 -3.73
C PRO A 614 -24.20 -3.65 -2.48
N SER A 615 -22.97 -3.11 -2.61
CA SER A 615 -22.04 -2.87 -1.48
C SER A 615 -22.65 -1.92 -0.45
N CYS A 616 -23.10 -0.74 -0.88
CA CYS A 616 -23.67 0.24 0.06
C CYS A 616 -25.02 -0.20 0.63
N HIS A 617 -25.81 -0.96 -0.15
CA HIS A 617 -27.04 -1.53 0.37
C HIS A 617 -26.73 -2.51 1.51
N HIS A 618 -25.79 -3.43 1.28
CA HIS A 618 -25.41 -4.44 2.26
C HIS A 618 -24.78 -3.83 3.52
N GLU A 619 -23.86 -2.89 3.36
CA GLU A 619 -23.07 -2.31 4.46
C GLU A 619 -23.83 -1.29 5.31
N PHE A 620 -24.77 -0.53 4.73
CA PHE A 620 -25.36 0.63 5.40
C PHE A 620 -26.90 0.61 5.46
N VAL A 621 -27.56 0.12 4.41
CA VAL A 621 -29.02 0.26 4.27
C VAL A 621 -29.77 -0.95 4.83
N ARG A 622 -29.23 -2.15 4.67
CA ARG A 622 -29.87 -3.40 5.08
C ARG A 622 -30.28 -3.33 6.54
N GLY A 623 -31.54 -3.69 6.83
CA GLY A 623 -32.09 -3.70 8.19
C GLY A 623 -32.57 -2.35 8.72
N THR A 624 -32.46 -1.28 7.96
CA THR A 624 -32.99 0.04 8.34
C THR A 624 -34.48 0.19 8.02
N ALA A 625 -35.15 1.17 8.64
CA ALA A 625 -36.60 1.35 8.57
C ALA A 625 -37.16 1.63 7.16
N LEU A 626 -36.32 2.15 6.25
CA LEU A 626 -36.70 2.42 4.85
C LEU A 626 -36.30 1.30 3.89
N ALA A 627 -35.47 0.33 4.29
CA ALA A 627 -34.92 -0.69 3.39
C ALA A 627 -36.01 -1.53 2.69
N SER A 628 -37.04 -1.93 3.43
CA SER A 628 -38.17 -2.70 2.88
C SER A 628 -39.14 -1.85 2.06
N LYS A 629 -39.03 -0.52 2.09
CA LYS A 629 -39.90 0.41 1.35
C LYS A 629 -39.30 0.83 -0.01
N MET A 630 -38.11 0.34 -0.34
CA MET A 630 -37.43 0.65 -1.59
C MET A 630 -38.07 -0.13 -2.76
N PRO A 631 -38.48 0.52 -3.85
CA PRO A 631 -39.00 -0.16 -5.03
C PRO A 631 -37.92 -0.94 -5.79
N LEU A 632 -36.67 -0.46 -5.79
CA LEU A 632 -35.54 -1.20 -6.36
C LEU A 632 -34.99 -2.16 -5.30
N GLN A 633 -35.03 -3.46 -5.59
CA GLN A 633 -34.58 -4.54 -4.72
C GLN A 633 -33.66 -5.49 -5.48
N GLY A 634 -32.47 -5.00 -5.86
CA GLY A 634 -31.53 -5.77 -6.66
C GLY A 634 -31.94 -5.90 -8.12
N VAL A 635 -32.48 -4.82 -8.70
CA VAL A 635 -32.95 -4.78 -10.09
C VAL A 635 -31.84 -4.27 -11.00
N VAL A 636 -31.64 -4.92 -12.15
CA VAL A 636 -30.75 -4.40 -13.19
C VAL A 636 -31.42 -3.22 -13.89
N ARG A 637 -30.80 -2.04 -13.85
CA ARG A 637 -31.31 -0.85 -14.55
C ARG A 637 -30.52 -0.58 -15.83
N LYS A 638 -31.26 -0.15 -16.86
CA LYS A 638 -30.69 0.42 -18.09
C LYS A 638 -30.42 1.91 -17.87
N GLY A 639 -29.34 2.41 -18.46
CA GLY A 639 -28.90 3.80 -18.30
C GLY A 639 -27.85 3.99 -17.22
N HIS A 640 -27.14 5.12 -17.31
CA HIS A 640 -26.03 5.46 -16.44
C HIS A 640 -26.52 6.06 -15.12
N THR A 641 -26.10 5.47 -14.00
CA THR A 641 -26.32 6.03 -12.67
C THR A 641 -25.17 5.75 -11.71
N MET A 642 -25.15 6.48 -10.60
CA MET A 642 -24.15 6.39 -9.54
C MET A 642 -24.76 5.94 -8.21
N CYS A 643 -23.92 5.57 -7.26
CA CYS A 643 -24.39 5.13 -5.95
C CYS A 643 -24.55 6.30 -4.98
N GLU A 644 -25.76 6.79 -4.75
CA GLU A 644 -26.03 7.90 -3.82
C GLU A 644 -25.47 7.66 -2.41
N MET A 645 -25.52 6.42 -1.92
CA MET A 645 -25.02 6.05 -0.59
C MET A 645 -23.49 5.97 -0.48
N TYR A 646 -22.72 6.32 -1.52
CA TYR A 646 -21.28 6.52 -1.32
C TYR A 646 -21.03 7.83 -0.53
N SER A 647 -21.90 8.83 -0.67
CA SER A 647 -21.72 10.16 -0.09
C SER A 647 -22.03 10.15 1.42
N PRO A 648 -21.12 10.63 2.29
CA PRO A 648 -21.38 10.74 3.72
C PRO A 648 -22.60 11.62 4.04
N ARG A 649 -22.79 12.73 3.30
CA ARG A 649 -23.96 13.60 3.44
C ARG A 649 -25.25 12.86 3.11
N MET A 650 -25.28 12.11 2.01
CA MET A 650 -26.46 11.32 1.63
C MET A 650 -26.76 10.21 2.64
N ARG A 651 -25.74 9.56 3.22
CA ARG A 651 -25.93 8.61 4.32
C ARG A 651 -26.56 9.27 5.55
N ARG A 652 -26.13 10.47 5.91
CA ARG A 652 -26.72 11.24 7.01
C ARG A 652 -28.19 11.55 6.76
N LEU A 653 -28.51 12.08 5.58
CA LEU A 653 -29.90 12.37 5.18
C LEU A 653 -30.78 11.11 5.15
N TYR A 654 -30.21 9.98 4.71
CA TYR A 654 -30.89 8.68 4.74
C TYR A 654 -31.19 8.22 6.18
N ALA A 655 -30.23 8.37 7.10
CA ALA A 655 -30.42 8.04 8.51
C ALA A 655 -31.47 8.96 9.16
N GLU A 656 -31.45 10.26 8.86
CA GLU A 656 -32.48 11.23 9.28
C GLU A 656 -33.87 10.82 8.78
N ALA A 657 -33.99 10.43 7.51
CA ALA A 657 -35.24 9.94 6.91
C ALA A 657 -35.74 8.64 7.56
N CYS A 658 -34.84 7.74 7.96
CA CYS A 658 -35.18 6.53 8.71
C CYS A 658 -35.66 6.82 10.14
N ALA A 659 -35.13 7.87 10.77
CA ALA A 659 -35.46 8.24 12.16
C ALA A 659 -36.82 8.96 12.30
N GLN A 660 -37.42 9.43 11.20
CA GLN A 660 -38.75 10.04 11.23
C GLN A 660 -39.83 9.02 11.62
N SER A 661 -40.91 9.51 12.24
CA SER A 661 -42.08 8.70 12.61
C SER A 661 -43.35 9.26 11.94
N PRO A 662 -43.90 8.62 10.88
CA PRO A 662 -43.38 7.42 10.23
C PRO A 662 -42.13 7.70 9.37
N PRO A 663 -41.29 6.68 9.09
CA PRO A 663 -40.12 6.84 8.23
C PRO A 663 -40.51 7.27 6.82
N LYS A 664 -39.91 8.37 6.33
CA LYS A 664 -40.33 9.07 5.11
C LYS A 664 -39.13 9.44 4.24
N ALA A 665 -39.14 8.99 2.98
CA ALA A 665 -38.03 9.20 2.04
C ALA A 665 -38.14 10.47 1.17
N ALA A 666 -39.28 11.18 1.18
CA ALA A 666 -39.58 12.22 0.19
C ALA A 666 -38.50 13.31 0.07
N ASP A 667 -38.02 13.85 1.20
CA ASP A 667 -37.02 14.93 1.19
C ASP A 667 -35.65 14.41 0.73
N LEU A 668 -35.30 13.17 1.10
CA LEU A 668 -34.10 12.49 0.62
C LEU A 668 -34.13 12.35 -0.91
N LEU A 669 -35.26 11.93 -1.48
CA LEU A 669 -35.41 11.75 -2.92
C LEU A 669 -35.31 13.08 -3.67
N ALA A 670 -35.94 14.13 -3.15
CA ALA A 670 -35.84 15.47 -3.73
C ALA A 670 -34.40 15.99 -3.74
N ILE A 671 -33.67 15.82 -2.63
CA ILE A 671 -32.25 16.20 -2.52
C ILE A 671 -31.38 15.36 -3.46
N SER A 672 -31.64 14.05 -3.55
CA SER A 672 -30.88 13.14 -4.41
C SER A 672 -31.07 13.48 -5.90
N ALA A 673 -32.30 13.78 -6.32
CA ALA A 673 -32.60 14.26 -7.67
C ALA A 673 -31.87 15.57 -8.00
N GLN A 674 -31.87 16.54 -7.07
CA GLN A 674 -31.14 17.79 -7.24
C GLN A 674 -29.62 17.56 -7.34
N ARG A 675 -29.08 16.71 -6.47
CA ARG A 675 -27.66 16.32 -6.47
C ARG A 675 -27.27 15.67 -7.79
N ARG A 676 -28.11 14.79 -8.33
CA ARG A 676 -27.91 14.15 -9.65
C ARG A 676 -27.88 15.17 -10.79
N ALA A 677 -28.79 16.14 -10.77
CA ALA A 677 -28.81 17.22 -11.77
C ALA A 677 -27.53 18.06 -11.75
N ILE A 678 -26.96 18.30 -10.56
CA ILE A 678 -25.69 19.02 -10.41
C ILE A 678 -24.53 18.15 -10.91
N TYR A 679 -24.48 16.87 -10.53
CA TYR A 679 -23.45 15.93 -11.00
C TYR A 679 -23.35 15.87 -12.53
N ILE A 680 -24.48 15.80 -13.23
CA ILE A 680 -24.52 15.77 -14.71
C ILE A 680 -23.93 17.07 -15.29
N LYS A 681 -24.20 18.21 -14.67
CA LYS A 681 -23.70 19.53 -15.11
C LYS A 681 -22.24 19.77 -14.73
N THR A 682 -21.71 19.06 -13.73
CA THR A 682 -20.35 19.26 -13.21
C THR A 682 -19.44 18.08 -13.54
N MET A 683 -19.54 16.98 -12.80
CA MET A 683 -18.58 15.88 -12.85
C MET A 683 -18.53 15.15 -14.18
N MET A 684 -19.68 14.97 -14.85
CA MET A 684 -19.67 14.41 -16.21
C MET A 684 -18.96 15.32 -17.21
N VAL A 685 -19.16 16.63 -17.10
CA VAL A 685 -18.47 17.63 -17.92
C VAL A 685 -16.97 17.64 -17.63
N CYS A 686 -16.58 17.61 -16.35
CA CYS A 686 -15.17 17.47 -15.95
C CYS A 686 -14.51 16.26 -16.58
N ARG A 687 -15.15 15.09 -16.51
CA ARG A 687 -14.60 13.84 -17.06
C ARG A 687 -14.42 13.92 -18.57
N ARG A 688 -15.39 14.49 -19.28
CA ARG A 688 -15.27 14.74 -20.73
C ARG A 688 -14.06 15.63 -21.04
N MET A 689 -13.90 16.73 -20.29
CA MET A 689 -12.75 17.64 -20.47
C MET A 689 -11.42 16.92 -20.21
N LEU A 690 -11.32 16.12 -19.15
CA LEU A 690 -10.12 15.35 -18.83
C LEU A 690 -9.79 14.30 -19.91
N ILE A 691 -10.79 13.58 -20.42
CA ILE A 691 -10.61 12.62 -21.53
C ILE A 691 -10.11 13.35 -22.79
N GLN A 692 -10.71 14.50 -23.11
CA GLN A 692 -10.29 15.31 -24.26
C GLN A 692 -8.85 15.83 -24.11
N GLN A 693 -8.46 16.27 -22.91
CA GLN A 693 -7.08 16.65 -22.60
C GLN A 693 -6.11 15.48 -22.79
N GLN A 694 -6.47 14.29 -22.33
CA GLN A 694 -5.64 13.09 -22.50
C GLN A 694 -5.44 12.74 -23.97
N ILE A 695 -6.49 12.86 -24.78
CA ILE A 695 -6.41 12.64 -26.24
C ILE A 695 -5.49 13.68 -26.88
N GLN A 696 -5.64 14.96 -26.53
CA GLN A 696 -4.78 16.03 -27.06
C GLN A 696 -3.32 15.85 -26.66
N ALA A 697 -3.04 15.43 -25.42
CA ALA A 697 -1.69 15.13 -24.96
C ALA A 697 -1.06 13.96 -25.73
N LEU A 698 -1.82 12.89 -25.98
CA LEU A 698 -1.35 11.76 -26.78
C LEU A 698 -1.08 12.15 -28.24
N GLN A 699 -1.93 13.00 -28.82
CA GLN A 699 -1.72 13.53 -30.17
C GLN A 699 -0.47 14.42 -30.22
N ALA A 700 -0.28 15.31 -29.24
CA ALA A 700 0.93 16.13 -29.12
C ALA A 700 2.19 15.25 -29.04
N GLN A 701 2.19 14.22 -28.20
CA GLN A 701 3.31 13.27 -28.11
C GLN A 701 3.59 12.59 -29.46
N THR A 702 2.55 12.18 -30.18
CA THR A 702 2.70 11.55 -31.50
C THR A 702 3.32 12.51 -32.52
N LEU A 703 2.89 13.77 -32.53
CA LEU A 703 3.45 14.82 -33.38
C LEU A 703 4.91 15.10 -33.02
N GLY A 704 5.28 15.10 -31.73
CA GLY A 704 6.67 15.25 -31.28
C GLY A 704 7.59 14.10 -31.73
N ILE A 705 7.09 12.87 -31.74
CA ILE A 705 7.83 11.71 -32.29
C ILE A 705 8.04 11.88 -33.79
N GLN A 706 7.00 12.28 -34.53
CA GLN A 706 7.13 12.55 -35.97
C GLN A 706 8.10 13.70 -36.24
N GLY A 707 8.03 14.78 -35.46
CA GLY A 707 8.96 15.90 -35.56
C GLY A 707 10.41 15.45 -35.38
N SER A 708 10.69 14.66 -34.35
CA SER A 708 12.02 14.09 -34.10
C SER A 708 12.50 13.18 -35.25
N PHE A 709 11.61 12.36 -35.80
CA PHE A 709 11.93 11.49 -36.94
C PHE A 709 12.35 12.29 -38.17
N TYR A 710 11.55 13.29 -38.56
CA TYR A 710 11.83 14.12 -39.74
C TYR A 710 13.05 15.04 -39.54
N THR A 711 13.27 15.58 -38.34
CA THR A 711 14.49 16.32 -38.00
C THR A 711 15.72 15.44 -38.13
N ASN A 712 15.71 14.21 -37.61
CA ASN A 712 16.85 13.29 -37.74
C ASN A 712 17.11 12.88 -39.20
N MET A 713 16.05 12.60 -39.96
CA MET A 713 16.18 12.32 -41.39
C MET A 713 16.73 13.53 -42.15
N GLY A 714 16.32 14.73 -41.75
CA GLY A 714 16.86 16.00 -42.26
C GLY A 714 18.35 16.17 -41.97
N HIS A 715 18.79 15.94 -40.74
CA HIS A 715 20.22 15.97 -40.39
C HIS A 715 21.03 14.95 -41.19
N MET A 716 20.50 13.74 -41.38
CA MET A 716 21.18 12.71 -42.19
C MET A 716 21.26 13.13 -43.67
N GLN A 717 20.21 13.76 -44.19
CA GLN A 717 20.19 14.27 -45.55
C GLN A 717 21.17 15.45 -45.74
N SER A 718 21.25 16.38 -44.80
CA SER A 718 22.19 17.51 -44.91
C SER A 718 23.65 17.07 -44.85
N ILE A 719 23.96 15.98 -44.13
CA ILE A 719 25.29 15.36 -44.13
C ILE A 719 25.58 14.62 -45.46
N THR A 720 24.60 13.89 -46.00
CA THR A 720 24.82 13.00 -47.17
C THR A 720 24.65 13.72 -48.50
N THR A 721 23.80 14.74 -48.58
CA THR A 721 23.53 15.53 -49.78
C THR A 721 23.34 17.00 -49.38
N PRO A 722 24.44 17.75 -49.18
CA PRO A 722 24.38 19.16 -48.82
C PRO A 722 23.68 19.97 -49.92
N SER A 723 22.70 20.78 -49.52
CA SER A 723 21.99 21.71 -50.42
C SER A 723 22.50 23.14 -50.18
N PRO A 724 22.75 23.94 -51.22
CA PRO A 724 23.03 25.37 -51.07
C PRO A 724 21.77 26.21 -50.78
N TRP A 725 20.60 25.59 -50.84
CA TRP A 725 19.30 26.25 -50.63
C TRP A 725 18.76 25.97 -49.23
N GLU A 726 18.26 27.02 -48.58
CA GLU A 726 17.53 26.94 -47.32
C GLU A 726 16.02 26.93 -47.55
N TYR A 727 15.32 26.24 -46.66
CA TYR A 727 13.88 26.07 -46.65
C TYR A 727 13.28 26.92 -45.53
N SER A 728 12.08 27.46 -45.77
CA SER A 728 11.36 28.27 -44.80
C SER A 728 9.85 28.10 -44.98
N MET A 729 9.10 28.39 -43.92
CA MET A 729 7.64 28.43 -43.98
C MET A 729 7.12 29.52 -43.03
N ALA A 730 6.18 30.32 -43.53
CA ALA A 730 5.51 31.33 -42.73
C ALA A 730 4.87 30.70 -41.49
N GLY A 731 5.16 31.27 -40.32
CA GLY A 731 4.67 30.77 -39.03
C GLY A 731 5.43 29.58 -38.44
N VAL A 732 6.48 29.05 -39.09
CA VAL A 732 7.34 27.99 -38.52
C VAL A 732 8.77 28.48 -38.30
N GLY A 733 9.32 29.21 -39.27
CA GLY A 733 10.69 29.75 -39.21
C GLY A 733 11.39 29.72 -40.57
N TYR A 734 12.67 30.12 -40.58
CA TYR A 734 13.56 30.08 -41.74
C TYR A 734 14.90 29.40 -41.37
N GLY A 735 15.70 29.03 -42.38
CA GLY A 735 17.05 28.48 -42.18
C GLY A 735 17.14 26.95 -42.07
N PHE A 736 16.16 26.21 -42.59
CA PHE A 736 16.19 24.74 -42.59
C PHE A 736 17.00 24.22 -43.78
N ALA A 737 17.93 23.28 -43.58
CA ALA A 737 18.84 22.84 -44.64
C ALA A 737 18.18 21.97 -45.71
N ASN A 738 17.01 21.38 -45.42
CA ASN A 738 16.22 20.59 -46.36
C ASN A 738 14.73 20.51 -45.95
N GLN A 739 13.91 19.95 -46.84
CA GLN A 739 12.47 19.79 -46.65
C GLN A 739 12.12 18.90 -45.43
N ASN A 740 12.97 17.93 -45.08
CA ASN A 740 12.74 17.05 -43.94
C ASN A 740 12.94 17.79 -42.61
N GLU A 741 13.96 18.64 -42.50
CA GLU A 741 14.13 19.52 -41.34
C GLU A 741 12.95 20.49 -41.18
N LEU A 742 12.49 21.11 -42.28
CA LEU A 742 11.29 21.96 -42.26
C LEU A 742 10.04 21.18 -41.82
N THR A 743 9.86 19.96 -42.32
CA THR A 743 8.76 19.07 -41.92
C THR A 743 8.82 18.69 -40.45
N GLY A 744 10.03 18.42 -39.92
CA GLY A 744 10.25 18.19 -38.49
C GLY A 744 9.85 19.39 -37.64
N ALA A 745 10.22 20.60 -38.07
CA ALA A 745 9.86 21.84 -37.39
C ALA A 745 8.34 22.11 -37.41
N ILE A 746 7.64 21.80 -38.50
CA ILE A 746 6.17 21.88 -38.59
C ILE A 746 5.52 20.98 -37.52
N TYR A 747 5.92 19.72 -37.44
CA TYR A 747 5.38 18.77 -36.47
C TYR A 747 5.71 19.15 -35.02
N ASN A 748 6.92 19.63 -34.75
CA ASN A 748 7.32 20.11 -33.40
C ASN A 748 6.50 21.34 -32.97
N LYS A 749 6.19 22.23 -33.92
CA LYS A 749 5.32 23.38 -33.65
C LYS A 749 3.89 22.94 -33.36
N GLN A 750 3.32 22.07 -34.19
CA GLN A 750 1.96 21.53 -33.96
C GLN A 750 1.86 20.77 -32.63
N SER A 751 2.90 20.00 -32.26
CA SER A 751 3.01 19.35 -30.96
C SER A 751 2.95 20.37 -29.81
N SER A 752 3.72 21.45 -29.91
CA SER A 752 3.76 22.51 -28.89
C SER A 752 2.40 23.22 -28.75
N GLU A 753 1.77 23.60 -29.87
CA GLU A 753 0.46 24.24 -29.88
C GLU A 753 -0.64 23.33 -29.29
N MET A 754 -0.61 22.04 -29.62
CA MET A 754 -1.55 21.06 -29.09
C MET A 754 -1.34 20.77 -27.61
N SER A 755 -0.08 20.78 -27.15
CA SER A 755 0.25 20.66 -25.73
C SER A 755 -0.26 21.86 -24.91
N LEU A 756 -0.20 23.07 -25.45
CA LEU A 756 -0.75 24.27 -24.78
C LEU A 756 -2.28 24.19 -24.65
N ASN A 757 -2.96 23.73 -25.71
CA ASN A 757 -4.41 23.52 -25.68
C ASN A 757 -4.84 22.44 -24.68
N ALA A 758 -4.04 21.38 -24.53
CA ALA A 758 -4.27 20.35 -23.53
C ALA A 758 -4.19 20.90 -22.09
N MET A 759 -3.53 22.03 -21.84
CA MET A 759 -3.41 22.65 -20.51
C MET A 759 -4.53 23.65 -20.18
N GLY A 760 -5.28 24.17 -21.18
CA GLY A 760 -6.25 25.26 -21.02
C GLY A 760 -7.55 24.94 -20.25
N SER A 761 -7.76 23.67 -19.86
CA SER A 761 -9.00 23.18 -19.22
C SER A 761 -9.00 23.31 -17.69
N ALA A 762 -7.85 23.53 -17.05
CA ALA A 762 -7.67 23.33 -15.61
C ALA A 762 -8.54 24.23 -14.73
N ALA A 763 -8.67 25.52 -15.09
CA ALA A 763 -9.48 26.48 -14.33
C ALA A 763 -10.98 26.11 -14.35
N ASN A 764 -11.48 25.67 -15.51
CA ASN A 764 -12.87 25.24 -15.67
C ASN A 764 -13.16 23.94 -14.90
N VAL A 765 -12.25 22.97 -14.95
CA VAL A 765 -12.36 21.74 -14.13
C VAL A 765 -12.40 22.09 -12.64
N GLY A 766 -11.54 23.00 -12.17
CA GLY A 766 -11.54 23.45 -10.78
C GLY A 766 -12.85 24.08 -10.34
N LEU A 767 -13.46 24.94 -11.18
CA LEU A 767 -14.76 25.55 -10.90
C LEU A 767 -15.88 24.51 -10.81
N LEU A 768 -15.94 23.58 -11.77
CA LEU A 768 -16.97 22.53 -11.79
C LEU A 768 -16.82 21.57 -10.59
N GLU A 769 -15.59 21.24 -10.19
CA GLU A 769 -15.33 20.47 -8.97
C GLU A 769 -15.77 21.23 -7.71
N GLN A 770 -15.57 22.55 -7.64
CA GLN A 770 -16.04 23.36 -6.51
C GLN A 770 -17.57 23.35 -6.42
N GLN A 771 -18.27 23.44 -7.55
CA GLN A 771 -19.73 23.33 -7.59
C GLN A 771 -20.22 21.96 -7.14
N TRP A 772 -19.50 20.89 -7.48
CA TRP A 772 -19.80 19.55 -6.98
C TRP A 772 -19.58 19.42 -5.47
N ARG A 773 -18.46 19.93 -4.95
CA ARG A 773 -18.16 19.92 -3.52
C ARG A 773 -19.17 20.71 -2.69
N ALA A 774 -19.82 21.73 -3.26
CA ALA A 774 -20.87 22.47 -2.56
C ALA A 774 -22.11 21.60 -2.24
N VAL A 775 -22.26 20.44 -2.89
CA VAL A 775 -23.36 19.50 -2.64
C VAL A 775 -22.94 18.16 -2.03
N GLU A 776 -21.67 17.96 -1.75
CA GLU A 776 -21.14 16.84 -0.94
C GLU A 776 -20.91 17.28 0.49
#